data_AF-A0A6G0V2X4-F1
#
_entry.id   AF-A0A6G0V2X4-F1
#
_cell.length_a   1.000
_cell.length_b   1.000
_cell.length_c   1.000
_cell.angle_alpha   90.00
_cell.angle_beta   90.00
_cell.angle_gamma   90.00
#
_symmetry.space_group_name_H-M   'P 1'
#
loop_
_entity.id
_entity.type
_entity.pdbx_description
1 polymer ?
#
loop_
_entity_poly.entity_id
_entity_poly.type
_entity_poly.pdbx_seq_one_letter_code
_entity_poly.pdbx_strand_id
1 'polypeptide(L)'
;MEQTHSGVVVYLHPIVALGISDQWTRKKMNSTDSNVKVFGFITGKHEGLKVEIVRSHILVVEEKMDDGVGALRFDEDFFTAQRELAKEMFPHEDILGWYVTSGTPRPDSTEIQLNNQFSKVPENPEHPLLLKFDAEKLHATGNLTIEILETVVDLEDDTKTLFRKMPMQFETEPSELISLEHMASFSASGDYYHTSSSKLISSLAVSMNALHQRIKVCISYVKAVISGELPKNEKVLSDIFKLCLRLKALQSHPSLTNPDGSKNLTTSSKQISCIASITALQEDLKNMNEILGGMFSHEPHSRRSGLFGNPLLTSPESFHKITKEVISEAQDLVEQIVSHTGPPGRPTVALVDDLSNVICCGADVAECVRNVHSDKKFATAANDCMRDLTNLVETLNTNYELFSALKKSAETEKNQLDEVDKRTLALLISDFEQSGVHLPDSERITFVNLSNEIFEAATEFSNGVYRPSLVSKEEQKEYGVGPVIETPYPVGVSPSTREFFFKRYYHHFDEQEKNIQKLIGARHKLANLTGFGSFSDRSQMYSVLGSYENARNFLHGLIETFSDTIEPEIELARNTLKVRKEITGEKKMNEWDFAYGSALFRQQCFGFTGSLSKYFHFETLLSGFETLVDKLYGINFDITVPLTGEVWDGNVVKVEVKKSKTFLGVIYIDLDNRPSKLTGDCHYTVRCAKQLASGDFQTPIVVLSLNIADPKSALENVTMSPSTAETFFHEMGHAIHSMLGRTRYQHTAGTRCPTDIAEVPSHLMEFFFNDPRILKMICKDSSGREIDPEAIEALIASRSLFSGMETLQQTHYSLFDLEAHGPEYAPLIAEGKMTSTRLFYELGRKCVPLLERNDDVAWPQRFGHLGPYGAKYYSYLVAKAASSMIWNKNFKNDPFNHENGKKWAEVQSYGGELPSGKLLSIALGKEPDAKDLSKALHDNYSSNNKLLEEYANE
;
A
#
# COMPACT_ATOMS: atom_id res chain seq x y z
N MET A 1 49.13 37.31 23.94
CA MET A 1 49.73 36.15 24.62
C MET A 1 49.47 34.92 23.77
N GLU A 2 50.47 34.05 23.69
CA GLU A 2 50.61 32.95 22.74
C GLU A 2 49.42 31.98 22.74
N GLN A 3 49.07 31.49 21.55
CA GLN A 3 48.13 30.37 21.36
C GLN A 3 48.76 29.09 21.92
N THR A 4 48.63 28.85 23.22
CA THR A 4 48.67 27.49 23.75
C THR A 4 47.37 26.81 23.32
N HIS A 5 47.44 25.93 22.31
CA HIS A 5 46.32 25.10 21.88
C HIS A 5 45.84 24.24 23.06
N SER A 6 44.75 24.64 23.73
CA SER A 6 43.92 23.67 24.42
C SER A 6 43.36 22.74 23.34
N GLY A 7 43.55 21.43 23.47
CA GLY A 7 43.10 20.45 22.48
C GLY A 7 41.58 20.30 22.40
N VAL A 8 40.82 21.17 23.09
CA VAL A 8 39.37 21.08 23.22
C VAL A 8 38.70 21.67 21.99
N VAL A 9 37.89 20.86 21.29
CA VAL A 9 37.09 21.29 20.14
C VAL A 9 35.62 21.30 20.53
N VAL A 10 34.96 22.43 20.27
CA VAL A 10 33.54 22.59 20.57
C VAL A 10 32.72 22.25 19.32
N TYR A 11 31.76 21.35 19.47
CA TYR A 11 30.84 20.93 18.43
C TYR A 11 29.47 21.53 18.73
N LEU A 12 28.98 22.39 17.83
CA LEU A 12 27.71 23.08 17.99
C LEU A 12 26.66 22.41 17.13
N HIS A 13 25.60 21.91 17.75
CA HIS A 13 24.45 21.37 17.04
C HIS A 13 23.63 22.51 16.40
N PRO A 14 23.27 22.43 15.11
CA PRO A 14 22.52 23.47 14.42
C PRO A 14 21.24 23.94 15.12
N ILE A 15 20.49 23.03 15.74
CA ILE A 15 19.26 23.36 16.48
C ILE A 15 19.46 24.41 17.58
N VAL A 16 20.65 24.51 18.15
CA VAL A 16 21.02 25.54 19.13
C VAL A 16 20.97 26.92 18.49
N ALA A 17 21.60 27.08 17.33
CA ALA A 17 21.58 28.33 16.57
C ALA A 17 20.16 28.68 16.12
N LEU A 18 19.35 27.69 15.74
CA LEU A 18 17.95 27.88 15.36
C LEU A 18 17.10 28.35 16.53
N GLY A 19 17.25 27.72 17.70
CA GLY A 19 16.55 28.09 18.92
C GLY A 19 16.86 29.53 19.34
N ILE A 20 18.13 29.92 19.31
CA ILE A 20 18.56 31.30 19.62
C ILE A 20 17.96 32.30 18.61
N SER A 21 17.97 31.97 17.32
CA SER A 21 17.42 32.80 16.26
C SER A 21 15.89 32.97 16.37
N ASP A 22 15.15 31.89 16.65
CA ASP A 22 13.69 31.94 16.85
C ASP A 22 13.34 32.82 18.07
N GLN A 23 14.04 32.63 19.19
CA GLN A 23 13.82 33.45 20.39
C GLN A 23 14.08 34.93 20.14
N TRP A 24 15.17 35.26 19.44
CA TRP A 24 15.45 36.64 19.04
C TRP A 24 14.36 37.22 18.15
N THR A 25 13.92 36.45 17.14
CA THR A 25 12.89 36.89 16.20
C THR A 25 11.56 37.14 16.92
N ARG A 26 11.14 36.27 17.84
CA ARG A 26 9.94 36.49 18.66
C ARG A 26 10.05 37.73 19.55
N LYS A 27 11.21 37.94 20.19
CA LYS A 27 11.43 39.11 21.04
C LYS A 27 11.49 40.41 20.22
N LYS A 28 12.04 40.36 19.01
CA LYS A 28 12.07 41.49 18.07
C LYS A 28 10.69 41.84 17.51
N MET A 29 9.85 40.84 17.20
CA MET A 29 8.47 41.08 16.76
C MET A 29 7.61 41.73 17.84
N ASN A 30 7.90 41.46 19.12
CA ASN A 30 7.13 41.96 20.26
C ASN A 30 7.70 43.25 20.88
N SER A 31 8.78 43.81 20.34
CA SER A 31 9.47 44.99 20.88
C SER A 31 9.58 46.10 19.85
N THR A 32 9.42 47.35 20.29
CA THR A 32 9.69 48.54 19.47
C THR A 32 11.15 48.98 19.51
N ASP A 33 12.00 48.30 20.30
CA ASP A 33 13.41 48.63 20.46
C ASP A 33 14.25 48.19 19.24
N SER A 34 15.15 49.07 18.82
CA SER A 34 16.13 48.81 17.77
C SER A 34 17.18 47.77 18.17
N ASN A 35 17.55 47.68 19.45
CA ASN A 35 18.68 46.86 19.93
C ASN A 35 18.21 45.73 20.87
N VAL A 36 17.58 44.70 20.30
CA VAL A 36 17.02 43.58 21.07
C VAL A 36 18.11 42.54 21.36
N LYS A 37 18.43 42.35 22.64
CA LYS A 37 19.27 41.23 23.11
C LYS A 37 18.43 40.11 23.73
N VAL A 38 18.74 38.87 23.38
CA VAL A 38 18.28 37.65 24.04
C VAL A 38 19.45 37.02 24.77
N PHE A 39 19.17 36.50 25.96
CA PHE A 39 20.11 35.82 26.82
C PHE A 39 19.58 34.42 27.09
N GLY A 40 20.46 33.46 27.32
CA GLY A 40 20.06 32.12 27.68
C GLY A 40 21.23 31.24 28.10
N PHE A 41 20.94 30.00 28.51
CA PHE A 41 21.98 29.02 28.84
C PHE A 41 22.03 27.88 27.84
N ILE A 42 23.19 27.23 27.72
CA ILE A 42 23.42 26.12 26.80
C ILE A 42 23.71 24.83 27.56
N THR A 43 23.14 23.72 27.07
CA THR A 43 23.35 22.37 27.61
C THR A 43 23.92 21.44 26.56
N GLY A 44 24.61 20.41 27.01
CA GLY A 44 25.18 19.40 26.14
C GLY A 44 26.10 18.44 26.87
N LYS A 45 27.08 17.86 26.17
CA LYS A 45 27.95 16.80 26.72
C LYS A 45 29.41 17.22 26.70
N HIS A 46 30.14 16.87 27.76
CA HIS A 46 31.57 17.07 27.84
C HIS A 46 32.29 15.73 27.97
N GLU A 47 32.94 15.29 26.91
CA GLU A 47 33.68 14.03 26.85
C GLU A 47 35.17 14.29 26.50
N GLY A 48 36.00 14.42 27.53
CA GLY A 48 37.45 14.59 27.37
C GLY A 48 37.84 15.91 26.70
N LEU A 49 38.31 15.85 25.45
CA LEU A 49 38.65 17.03 24.64
C LEU A 49 37.53 17.45 23.68
N LYS A 50 36.35 16.81 23.76
CA LYS A 50 35.17 17.13 22.96
C LYS A 50 34.10 17.77 23.84
N VAL A 51 33.62 18.94 23.46
CA VAL A 51 32.45 19.57 24.08
C VAL A 51 31.37 19.69 23.02
N GLU A 52 30.24 19.03 23.20
CA GLU A 52 29.09 19.08 22.30
C GLU A 52 28.00 19.96 22.90
N ILE A 53 27.63 21.04 22.23
CA ILE A 53 26.51 21.90 22.62
C ILE A 53 25.28 21.47 21.83
N VAL A 54 24.25 21.00 22.54
CA VAL A 54 23.09 20.33 21.94
C VAL A 54 21.84 21.20 22.01
N ARG A 55 21.67 22.00 23.07
CA ARG A 55 20.45 22.83 23.24
C ARG A 55 20.73 24.25 23.75
N SER A 56 19.79 25.14 23.47
CA SER A 56 19.72 26.50 24.00
C SER A 56 18.41 26.71 24.76
N HIS A 57 18.47 27.26 25.97
CA HIS A 57 17.33 27.57 26.83
C HIS A 57 17.30 29.08 27.09
N ILE A 58 16.12 29.67 27.25
CA ILE A 58 16.00 31.13 27.44
C ILE A 58 16.31 31.54 28.88
N LEU A 59 16.89 32.73 29.06
CA LEU A 59 17.05 33.40 30.35
C LEU A 59 16.34 34.75 30.33
N VAL A 60 15.82 35.12 31.50
CA VAL A 60 15.30 36.46 31.75
C VAL A 60 16.39 37.28 32.43
N VAL A 61 16.69 38.46 31.89
CA VAL A 61 17.66 39.41 32.42
C VAL A 61 16.94 40.73 32.68
N GLU A 62 17.07 41.22 33.91
CA GLU A 62 16.44 42.44 34.39
C GLU A 62 17.50 43.49 34.76
N GLU A 63 17.16 44.75 34.60
CA GLU A 63 17.98 45.86 35.08
C GLU A 63 17.54 46.24 36.50
N LYS A 64 18.41 45.98 37.49
CA LYS A 64 18.20 46.40 38.88
C LYS A 64 19.08 47.61 39.18
N MET A 65 18.49 48.65 39.76
CA MET A 65 19.25 49.80 40.25
C MET A 65 19.83 49.48 41.62
N ASP A 66 21.12 49.15 41.66
CA ASP A 66 21.93 49.17 42.89
C ASP A 66 22.80 50.44 42.84
N ASP A 67 22.76 51.26 43.89
CA ASP A 67 23.64 52.43 44.10
C ASP A 67 23.64 53.51 43.00
N GLY A 68 22.56 53.61 42.22
CA GLY A 68 22.40 54.63 41.17
C GLY A 68 23.08 54.30 39.84
N VAL A 69 23.61 53.09 39.69
CA VAL A 69 24.12 52.54 38.42
C VAL A 69 23.27 51.31 38.06
N GLY A 70 22.65 51.31 36.88
CA GLY A 70 21.89 50.14 36.40
C GLY A 70 22.82 48.95 36.21
N ALA A 71 22.59 47.87 36.96
CA ALA A 71 23.32 46.62 36.83
C ALA A 71 22.36 45.54 36.29
N LEU A 72 22.75 44.86 35.20
CA LEU A 72 21.99 43.73 34.69
C LEU A 72 22.21 42.50 35.58
N ARG A 73 21.12 41.86 35.99
CA ARG A 73 21.11 40.57 36.69
C ARG A 73 20.14 39.61 36.00
N PHE A 74 20.52 38.34 35.85
CA PHE A 74 19.55 37.33 35.42
C PHE A 74 18.64 36.93 36.59
N ASP A 75 17.42 36.55 36.27
CA ASP A 75 16.44 36.05 37.24
C ASP A 75 16.86 34.64 37.69
N GLU A 76 17.35 34.53 38.93
CA GLU A 76 17.85 33.28 39.52
C GLU A 76 16.73 32.24 39.73
N ASP A 77 15.51 32.68 40.05
CA ASP A 77 14.36 31.78 40.27
C ASP A 77 13.90 31.20 38.93
N PHE A 78 13.81 32.04 37.90
CA PHE A 78 13.49 31.60 36.53
C PHE A 78 14.56 30.66 35.98
N PHE A 79 15.85 30.99 36.19
CA PHE A 79 16.95 30.12 35.78
C PHE A 79 16.88 28.76 36.47
N THR A 80 16.66 28.74 37.78
CA THR A 80 16.56 27.49 38.56
C THR A 80 15.40 26.63 38.05
N ALA A 81 14.23 27.22 37.80
CA ALA A 81 13.09 26.49 37.26
C ALA A 81 13.36 25.90 35.87
N GLN A 82 13.98 26.66 34.96
CA GLN A 82 14.35 26.16 33.62
C GLN A 82 15.41 25.07 33.68
N ARG A 83 16.36 25.18 34.60
CA ARG A 83 17.40 24.17 34.81
C ARG A 83 16.82 22.85 35.28
N GLU A 84 15.95 22.86 36.29
CA GLU A 84 15.37 21.61 36.81
C GLU A 84 14.49 20.92 35.76
N LEU A 85 13.75 21.69 34.96
CA LEU A 85 13.00 21.15 33.81
C LEU A 85 13.93 20.51 32.77
N ALA A 86 15.05 21.18 32.44
CA ALA A 86 16.02 20.66 31.49
C ALA A 86 16.67 19.35 31.98
N LYS A 87 16.96 19.24 33.29
CA LYS A 87 17.49 18.01 33.89
C LYS A 87 16.48 16.86 33.91
N GLU A 88 15.19 17.13 34.16
CA GLU A 88 14.15 16.10 34.14
C GLU A 88 13.96 15.52 32.73
N MET A 89 13.98 16.39 31.71
CA MET A 89 13.84 15.97 30.31
C MET A 89 15.12 15.36 29.74
N PHE A 90 16.30 15.83 30.18
CA PHE A 90 17.59 15.46 29.62
C PHE A 90 18.62 15.18 30.73
N PRO A 91 18.49 14.05 31.47
CA PRO A 91 19.30 13.77 32.65
C PRO A 91 20.78 13.49 32.37
N HIS A 92 21.17 13.40 31.09
CA HIS A 92 22.53 13.13 30.64
C HIS A 92 23.23 14.35 30.01
N GLU A 93 22.63 15.54 30.08
CA GLU A 93 23.22 16.80 29.60
C GLU A 93 23.69 17.68 30.77
N ASP A 94 24.89 18.23 30.64
CA ASP A 94 25.46 19.21 31.58
C ASP A 94 25.19 20.64 31.12
N ILE A 95 25.19 21.59 32.06
CA ILE A 95 25.25 23.02 31.74
C ILE A 95 26.67 23.36 31.31
N LEU A 96 26.83 23.82 30.08
CA LEU A 96 28.15 24.13 29.51
C LEU A 96 28.48 25.63 29.57
N GLY A 97 27.46 26.49 29.65
CA GLY A 97 27.65 27.93 29.61
C GLY A 97 26.38 28.70 29.25
N TRP A 98 26.56 29.90 28.70
CA TRP A 98 25.47 30.80 28.35
C TRP A 98 25.65 31.47 26.98
N TYR A 99 24.59 32.06 26.45
CA TYR A 99 24.61 32.77 25.18
C TYR A 99 23.99 34.14 25.26
N VAL A 100 24.42 35.00 24.32
CA VAL A 100 23.85 36.33 24.10
C VAL A 100 23.78 36.62 22.61
N THR A 101 22.67 37.24 22.17
CA THR A 101 22.60 37.80 20.82
C THR A 101 23.23 39.19 20.80
N SER A 102 24.42 39.32 20.24
CA SER A 102 25.11 40.61 20.12
C SER A 102 26.06 40.62 18.92
N GLY A 103 26.20 41.77 18.27
CA GLY A 103 27.08 41.93 17.11
C GLY A 103 28.55 42.22 17.43
N THR A 104 28.95 42.24 18.71
CA THR A 104 30.33 42.54 19.11
C THR A 104 31.12 41.24 19.41
N PRO A 105 32.27 41.00 18.76
CA PRO A 105 33.08 39.80 19.01
C PRO A 105 33.64 39.70 20.44
N ARG A 106 33.87 40.85 21.08
CA ARG A 106 34.42 40.91 22.44
C ARG A 106 33.30 41.13 23.47
N PRO A 107 33.35 40.46 24.64
CA PRO A 107 32.43 40.73 25.72
C PRO A 107 32.52 42.18 26.20
N ASP A 108 31.38 42.85 26.35
CA ASP A 108 31.31 44.17 26.97
C ASP A 108 31.34 44.07 28.52
N SER A 109 31.43 45.21 29.21
CA SER A 109 31.49 45.23 30.69
C SER A 109 30.28 44.56 31.35
N THR A 110 29.13 44.60 30.69
CA THR A 110 27.88 44.03 31.20
C THR A 110 27.85 42.51 31.00
N GLU A 111 28.35 42.03 29.87
CA GLU A 111 28.51 40.61 29.58
C GLU A 111 29.55 39.97 30.50
N ILE A 112 30.63 40.68 30.85
CA ILE A 112 31.60 40.25 31.87
C ILE A 112 30.93 40.13 33.25
N GLN A 113 30.10 41.10 33.62
CA GLN A 113 29.37 41.10 34.88
C GLN A 113 28.39 39.93 34.97
N LEU A 114 27.66 39.63 33.90
CA LEU A 114 26.73 38.49 33.82
C LEU A 114 27.47 37.15 33.83
N ASN A 115 28.60 37.05 33.15
CA ASN A 115 29.46 35.85 33.19
C ASN A 115 29.91 35.52 34.61
N ASN A 116 30.32 36.54 35.36
CA ASN A 116 30.74 36.41 36.76
C ASN A 116 29.58 36.06 37.70
N GLN A 117 28.36 36.50 37.40
CA GLN A 117 27.16 36.06 38.13
C GLN A 117 26.86 34.59 37.82
N PHE A 118 26.89 34.20 36.53
CA PHE A 118 26.58 32.84 36.08
C PHE A 118 27.54 31.81 36.68
N SER A 119 28.83 32.14 36.75
CA SER A 119 29.89 31.27 37.31
C SER A 119 29.78 31.08 38.83
N LYS A 120 29.04 31.95 39.54
CA LYS A 120 28.85 31.87 41.00
C LYS A 120 27.64 31.04 41.41
N VAL A 121 26.77 30.67 40.45
CA VAL A 121 25.60 29.85 40.75
C VAL A 121 26.06 28.41 41.03
N PRO A 122 25.58 27.77 42.13
CA PRO A 122 25.90 26.38 42.42
C PRO A 122 25.53 25.46 41.24
N GLU A 123 26.42 24.53 40.92
CA GLU A 123 26.31 23.53 39.82
C GLU A 123 26.57 24.05 38.40
N ASN A 124 26.78 25.37 38.23
CA ASN A 124 27.31 25.89 36.97
C ASN A 124 28.83 25.67 36.88
N PRO A 125 29.39 25.59 35.66
CA PRO A 125 30.83 25.51 35.49
C PRO A 125 31.53 26.78 36.00
N GLU A 126 32.65 26.62 36.72
CA GLU A 126 33.49 27.74 37.19
C GLU A 126 34.07 28.57 36.03
N HIS A 127 34.20 27.95 34.85
CA HIS A 127 34.68 28.55 33.62
C HIS A 127 33.67 28.32 32.49
N PRO A 128 32.53 29.04 32.49
CA PRO A 128 31.47 28.80 31.51
C PRO A 128 31.91 29.18 30.10
N LEU A 129 31.34 28.49 29.12
CA LEU A 129 31.36 28.94 27.73
C LEU A 129 30.40 30.11 27.54
N LEU A 130 30.79 31.07 26.70
CA LEU A 130 29.96 32.17 26.22
C LEU A 130 29.81 32.04 24.71
N LEU A 131 28.60 31.72 24.26
CA LEU A 131 28.22 31.69 22.86
C LEU A 131 27.65 33.05 22.45
N LYS A 132 28.37 33.76 21.59
CA LYS A 132 27.92 35.03 21.01
C LYS A 132 27.31 34.77 19.64
N PHE A 133 26.04 35.17 19.47
CA PHE A 133 25.28 34.97 18.23
C PHE A 133 24.91 36.32 17.61
N ASP A 134 25.38 36.62 16.40
CA ASP A 134 25.06 37.88 15.73
C ASP A 134 23.74 37.74 14.93
N ALA A 135 22.62 37.86 15.63
CA ALA A 135 21.30 37.74 15.03
C ALA A 135 21.01 38.85 14.01
N GLU A 136 21.51 40.07 14.23
CA GLU A 136 21.30 41.20 13.33
C GLU A 136 22.06 41.02 12.02
N LYS A 137 23.32 40.57 12.08
CA LYS A 137 24.10 40.27 10.88
C LYS A 137 23.58 39.04 10.13
N LEU A 138 23.08 38.03 10.84
CA LEU A 138 22.40 36.89 10.22
C LEU A 138 21.16 37.35 9.44
N HIS A 139 20.30 38.19 10.04
CA HIS A 139 19.12 38.72 9.35
C HIS A 139 19.47 39.72 8.23
N ALA A 140 20.52 40.55 8.40
CA ALA A 140 20.87 41.58 7.43
C ALA A 140 21.67 41.07 6.22
N THR A 141 22.56 40.09 6.44
CA THR A 141 23.51 39.61 5.41
C THR A 141 23.37 38.13 5.09
N GLY A 142 22.59 37.41 5.88
CA GLY A 142 22.48 35.96 5.75
C GLY A 142 23.66 35.17 6.33
N ASN A 143 24.69 35.86 6.83
CA ASN A 143 25.88 35.21 7.35
C ASN A 143 25.75 34.88 8.84
N LEU A 144 25.73 33.58 9.13
CA LEU A 144 25.77 33.05 10.49
C LEU A 144 27.12 33.37 11.13
N THR A 145 27.12 34.29 12.11
CA THR A 145 28.32 34.60 12.90
C THR A 145 28.08 34.12 14.33
N ILE A 146 28.76 33.03 14.69
CA ILE A 146 28.76 32.48 16.06
C ILE A 146 30.19 32.42 16.54
N GLU A 147 30.43 32.94 17.75
CA GLU A 147 31.70 32.80 18.44
C GLU A 147 31.50 32.13 19.78
N ILE A 148 32.35 31.16 20.09
CA ILE A 148 32.37 30.50 21.40
C ILE A 148 33.63 30.96 22.12
N LEU A 149 33.43 31.52 23.30
CA LEU A 149 34.48 32.03 24.17
C LEU A 149 34.47 31.21 25.46
N GLU A 150 35.62 30.77 25.92
CA GLU A 150 35.79 30.16 27.23
C GLU A 150 36.27 31.22 28.21
N THR A 151 35.69 31.21 29.42
CA THR A 151 36.12 32.07 30.51
C THR A 151 37.49 31.63 31.03
N VAL A 152 38.44 32.55 31.13
CA VAL A 152 39.79 32.32 31.67
C VAL A 152 40.07 33.35 32.75
N VAL A 153 40.58 32.92 33.91
CA VAL A 153 41.00 33.84 34.97
C VAL A 153 42.42 34.33 34.67
N ASP A 154 42.67 35.64 34.84
CA ASP A 154 44.03 36.19 34.72
C ASP A 154 44.93 35.64 35.84
N LEU A 155 46.10 35.13 35.49
CA LEU A 155 47.05 34.55 36.44
C LEU A 155 47.74 35.61 37.31
N GLU A 156 47.69 36.89 36.93
CA GLU A 156 48.27 38.01 37.67
C GLU A 156 47.24 38.79 38.51
N ASP A 157 45.95 38.66 38.22
CA ASP A 157 44.84 39.35 38.91
C ASP A 157 43.56 38.50 38.85
N ASP A 158 43.30 37.72 39.89
CA ASP A 158 42.15 36.79 39.98
C ASP A 158 40.77 37.48 39.94
N THR A 159 40.75 38.81 40.01
CA THR A 159 39.53 39.61 39.87
C THR A 159 39.19 39.97 38.41
N LYS A 160 40.11 39.71 37.46
CA LYS A 160 39.91 39.98 36.03
C LYS A 160 39.50 38.73 35.25
N THR A 161 38.29 38.78 34.71
CA THR A 161 37.75 37.78 33.78
C THR A 161 38.24 38.04 32.36
N LEU A 162 39.00 37.09 31.80
CA LEU A 162 39.43 37.08 30.41
C LEU A 162 38.63 36.06 29.61
N PHE A 163 38.65 36.21 28.28
CA PHE A 163 37.95 35.30 27.37
C PHE A 163 38.90 34.78 26.31
N ARG A 164 38.88 33.45 26.12
CA ARG A 164 39.64 32.75 25.09
C ARG A 164 38.69 32.24 24.02
N LYS A 165 38.94 32.57 22.76
CA LYS A 165 38.15 32.04 21.64
C LYS A 165 38.43 30.54 21.45
N MET A 166 37.37 29.75 21.40
CA MET A 166 37.43 28.30 21.21
C MET A 166 37.24 27.92 19.73
N PRO A 167 37.97 26.90 19.24
CA PRO A 167 37.70 26.34 17.91
C PRO A 167 36.33 25.63 17.94
N MET A 168 35.46 26.00 17.00
CA MET A 168 34.11 25.45 16.87
C MET A 168 33.95 24.70 15.54
N GLN A 169 33.24 23.59 15.56
CA GLN A 169 32.74 22.86 14.39
C GLN A 169 31.22 22.67 14.53
N PHE A 170 30.50 22.55 13.42
CA PHE A 170 29.10 22.11 13.47
C PHE A 170 29.05 20.59 13.46
N GLU A 171 28.30 20.00 14.39
CA GLU A 171 27.95 18.57 14.36
C GLU A 171 26.69 18.42 13.51
N THR A 172 26.64 17.46 12.60
CA THR A 172 25.53 17.37 11.63
C THR A 172 24.87 16.00 11.68
N GLU A 173 23.77 15.89 12.42
CA GLU A 173 22.77 14.85 12.15
C GLU A 173 22.00 15.17 10.85
N PRO A 174 21.61 14.15 10.05
CA PRO A 174 20.90 14.35 8.78
C PRO A 174 19.57 15.10 8.90
N SER A 175 18.89 14.98 10.05
CA SER A 175 17.65 15.69 10.37
C SER A 175 17.85 17.21 10.45
N GLU A 176 19.01 17.66 10.93
CA GLU A 176 19.32 19.07 11.12
C GLU A 176 19.91 19.74 9.89
N LEU A 177 20.55 18.95 9.02
CA LEU A 177 20.95 19.34 7.67
C LEU A 177 19.75 19.85 6.86
N ILE A 178 18.59 19.18 6.99
CA ILE A 178 17.35 19.56 6.30
C ILE A 178 16.81 20.89 6.85
N SER A 179 16.86 21.11 8.17
CA SER A 179 16.41 22.37 8.78
C SER A 179 17.34 23.56 8.46
N LEU A 180 18.65 23.33 8.41
CA LEU A 180 19.63 24.32 7.98
C LEU A 180 19.53 24.64 6.49
N GLU A 181 19.31 23.64 5.63
CA GLU A 181 19.10 23.85 4.18
C GLU A 181 17.82 24.65 3.91
N HIS A 182 16.76 24.41 4.69
CA HIS A 182 15.52 25.18 4.59
C HIS A 182 15.72 26.65 4.98
N MET A 183 16.64 26.96 5.90
CA MET A 183 16.94 28.33 6.35
C MET A 183 18.04 29.04 5.54
N ALA A 184 19.04 28.30 5.05
CA ALA A 184 20.06 28.80 4.13
C ALA A 184 19.50 29.15 2.74
N SER A 185 18.33 28.60 2.38
CA SER A 185 17.59 28.98 1.17
C SER A 185 17.15 30.46 1.13
N PHE A 186 17.29 31.21 2.24
CA PHE A 186 17.01 32.64 2.31
C PHE A 186 18.23 33.58 2.41
N SER A 187 19.46 33.05 2.37
CA SER A 187 20.65 33.86 2.65
C SER A 187 21.86 33.52 1.78
N ALA A 188 21.95 34.14 0.60
CA ALA A 188 23.12 34.06 -0.27
C ALA A 188 24.09 35.23 -0.01
N SER A 189 25.26 34.98 0.58
CA SER A 189 26.54 35.62 0.20
C SER A 189 27.71 35.08 1.04
N GLY A 190 28.75 34.54 0.38
CA GLY A 190 29.79 33.69 0.99
C GLY A 190 30.97 34.40 1.69
N ASP A 191 31.76 33.62 2.45
CA ASP A 191 33.15 33.25 2.11
C ASP A 191 33.76 32.23 3.11
N TYR A 192 34.37 31.18 2.55
CA TYR A 192 35.43 30.28 3.04
C TYR A 192 35.48 29.75 4.51
N TYR A 193 35.11 28.46 4.66
CA TYR A 193 35.82 27.52 5.56
C TYR A 193 36.13 26.21 4.81
N HIS A 194 37.40 25.80 4.82
CA HIS A 194 37.86 24.55 4.22
C HIS A 194 37.39 23.34 5.04
N THR A 195 36.46 22.53 4.50
CA THR A 195 36.01 21.27 5.11
C THR A 195 36.33 20.06 4.22
N SER A 196 36.25 18.87 4.81
CA SER A 196 36.40 17.54 4.18
C SER A 196 35.62 17.37 2.86
N SER A 197 34.60 18.20 2.63
CA SER A 197 33.88 18.37 1.37
C SER A 197 34.81 18.63 0.18
N SER A 198 35.93 19.34 0.31
CA SER A 198 36.82 19.58 -0.85
C SER A 198 37.55 18.31 -1.31
N LYS A 199 37.80 17.36 -0.40
CA LYS A 199 38.37 16.04 -0.74
C LYS A 199 37.31 15.15 -1.39
N LEU A 200 36.08 15.16 -0.85
CA LEU A 200 34.94 14.43 -1.42
C LEU A 200 34.61 14.95 -2.84
N ILE A 201 34.54 16.27 -3.03
CA ILE A 201 34.31 16.92 -4.33
C ILE A 201 35.42 16.58 -5.32
N SER A 202 36.67 16.52 -4.86
CA SER A 202 37.79 16.11 -5.73
C SER A 202 37.67 14.64 -6.15
N SER A 203 37.26 13.75 -5.22
CA SER A 203 37.04 12.33 -5.52
C SER A 203 35.84 12.12 -6.46
N LEU A 204 34.74 12.82 -6.22
CA LEU A 204 33.54 12.80 -7.07
C LEU A 204 33.87 13.32 -8.47
N ALA A 205 34.60 14.43 -8.59
CA ALA A 205 35.01 14.97 -9.90
C ALA A 205 35.85 13.98 -10.72
N VAL A 206 36.71 13.19 -10.08
CA VAL A 206 37.50 12.14 -10.75
C VAL A 206 36.61 10.98 -11.22
N SER A 207 35.72 10.49 -10.37
CA SER A 207 34.78 9.41 -10.71
C SER A 207 33.80 9.83 -11.82
N MET A 208 33.32 11.06 -11.77
CA MET A 208 32.43 11.64 -12.79
C MET A 208 33.14 11.78 -14.13
N ASN A 209 34.40 12.23 -14.14
CA ASN A 209 35.18 12.28 -15.37
C ASN A 209 35.42 10.87 -15.95
N ALA A 210 35.68 9.87 -15.11
CA ALA A 210 35.82 8.48 -15.57
C ALA A 210 34.53 7.95 -16.21
N LEU A 211 33.37 8.26 -15.63
CA LEU A 211 32.06 7.92 -16.20
C LEU A 211 31.81 8.66 -17.52
N HIS A 212 32.10 9.95 -17.57
CA HIS A 212 31.97 10.79 -18.77
C HIS A 212 32.79 10.24 -19.96
N GLN A 213 34.04 9.83 -19.72
CA GLN A 213 34.86 9.22 -20.77
C GLN A 213 34.26 7.89 -21.29
N ARG A 214 33.68 7.07 -20.42
CA ARG A 214 33.02 5.81 -20.83
C ARG A 214 31.75 6.07 -21.64
N ILE A 215 30.95 7.06 -21.25
CA ILE A 215 29.77 7.50 -22.01
C ILE A 215 30.17 7.98 -23.40
N LYS A 216 31.23 8.79 -23.52
CA LYS A 216 31.77 9.23 -24.83
C LYS A 216 32.16 8.08 -25.75
N VAL A 217 32.71 7.00 -25.19
CA VAL A 217 33.00 5.78 -25.97
C VAL A 217 31.71 5.14 -26.47
N CYS A 218 30.67 5.04 -25.64
CA CYS A 218 29.35 4.55 -26.05
C CYS A 218 28.73 5.44 -27.14
N ILE A 219 28.80 6.77 -27.02
CA ILE A 219 28.32 7.71 -28.06
C ILE A 219 29.07 7.50 -29.37
N SER A 220 30.39 7.38 -29.31
CA SER A 220 31.23 7.20 -30.49
C SER A 220 30.91 5.88 -31.19
N TYR A 221 30.70 4.80 -30.43
CA TYR A 221 30.25 3.52 -30.95
C TYR A 221 28.89 3.63 -31.64
N VAL A 222 27.90 4.27 -31.00
CA VAL A 222 26.57 4.47 -31.57
C VAL A 222 26.64 5.32 -32.85
N LYS A 223 27.41 6.41 -32.88
CA LYS A 223 27.62 7.24 -34.07
C LYS A 223 28.32 6.50 -35.22
N ALA A 224 29.31 5.66 -34.91
CA ALA A 224 30.00 4.82 -35.90
C ALA A 224 29.08 3.75 -36.48
N VAL A 225 28.16 3.18 -35.68
CA VAL A 225 27.13 2.27 -36.18
C VAL A 225 26.11 3.00 -37.08
N ILE A 226 25.67 4.20 -36.71
CA ILE A 226 24.73 5.01 -37.52
C ILE A 226 25.33 5.42 -38.86
N SER A 227 26.60 5.84 -38.87
CA SER A 227 27.31 6.26 -40.08
C SER A 227 27.74 5.09 -40.98
N GLY A 228 27.56 3.84 -40.53
CA GLY A 228 27.93 2.63 -41.26
C GLY A 228 29.42 2.28 -41.19
N GLU A 229 30.19 2.95 -40.33
CA GLU A 229 31.62 2.67 -40.10
C GLU A 229 31.86 1.39 -39.28
N LEU A 230 30.90 1.00 -38.42
CA LEU A 230 30.94 -0.23 -37.62
C LEU A 230 29.67 -1.08 -37.78
N PRO A 231 29.78 -2.43 -37.73
CA PRO A 231 28.63 -3.32 -37.79
C PRO A 231 27.78 -3.23 -36.51
N LYS A 232 26.45 -3.35 -36.68
CA LYS A 232 25.48 -3.36 -35.57
C LYS A 232 25.69 -4.58 -34.66
N ASN A 233 25.87 -4.35 -33.36
CA ASN A 233 25.82 -5.39 -32.32
C ASN A 233 24.63 -5.14 -31.39
N GLU A 234 23.59 -5.95 -31.54
CA GLU A 234 22.30 -5.81 -30.80
C GLU A 234 22.48 -5.87 -29.28
N LYS A 235 23.40 -6.70 -28.79
CA LYS A 235 23.64 -6.84 -27.34
C LYS A 235 24.26 -5.57 -26.77
N VAL A 236 25.28 -5.03 -27.44
CA VAL A 236 25.95 -3.79 -27.03
C VAL A 236 24.99 -2.60 -27.09
N LEU A 237 24.13 -2.52 -28.11
CA LEU A 237 23.13 -1.47 -28.23
C LEU A 237 22.04 -1.59 -27.15
N SER A 238 21.59 -2.81 -26.83
CA SER A 238 20.65 -3.06 -25.72
C SER A 238 21.24 -2.69 -24.36
N ASP A 239 22.50 -3.03 -24.11
CA ASP A 239 23.19 -2.68 -22.86
C ASP A 239 23.41 -1.16 -22.73
N ILE A 240 23.74 -0.47 -23.84
CA ILE A 240 23.81 1.00 -23.90
C ILE A 240 22.43 1.62 -23.64
N PHE A 241 21.36 1.06 -24.20
CA PHE A 241 19.99 1.53 -23.98
C PHE A 241 19.55 1.36 -22.51
N LYS A 242 19.83 0.21 -21.90
CA LYS A 242 19.57 -0.05 -20.47
C LYS A 242 20.36 0.91 -19.56
N LEU A 243 21.62 1.20 -19.92
CA LEU A 243 22.43 2.20 -19.22
C LEU A 243 21.78 3.59 -19.31
N CYS A 244 21.25 3.98 -20.46
CA CYS A 244 20.55 5.26 -20.63
C CYS A 244 19.26 5.35 -19.79
N LEU A 245 18.49 4.25 -19.69
CA LEU A 245 17.30 4.20 -18.85
C LEU A 245 17.64 4.34 -17.37
N ARG A 246 18.71 3.68 -16.89
CA ARG A 246 19.19 3.84 -15.51
C ARG A 246 19.70 5.24 -15.21
N LEU A 247 20.28 5.93 -16.20
CA LEU A 247 20.79 7.29 -16.05
C LEU A 247 19.72 8.37 -16.22
N LYS A 248 18.54 8.04 -16.79
CA LYS A 248 17.38 8.94 -16.87
C LYS A 248 16.84 9.34 -15.50
N ALA A 249 16.96 8.47 -14.49
CA ALA A 249 16.61 8.75 -13.10
C ALA A 249 17.42 9.91 -12.47
N LEU A 250 18.56 10.31 -13.07
CA LEU A 250 19.38 11.43 -12.58
C LEU A 250 19.00 12.78 -13.21
N GLN A 251 18.16 12.81 -14.26
CA GLN A 251 17.82 14.04 -14.99
C GLN A 251 16.66 14.84 -14.36
N SER A 252 15.94 14.29 -13.37
CA SER A 252 14.74 14.90 -12.77
C SER A 252 15.00 15.78 -11.54
N HIS A 253 16.24 15.97 -11.09
CA HIS A 253 16.51 16.82 -9.91
C HIS A 253 16.33 18.33 -10.22
N PRO A 254 15.41 19.06 -9.56
CA PRO A 254 15.04 20.44 -9.92
C PRO A 254 16.16 21.48 -9.80
N SER A 255 17.25 21.16 -9.09
CA SER A 255 18.37 22.06 -8.82
C SER A 255 19.43 22.11 -9.94
N LEU A 256 19.27 21.34 -11.02
CA LEU A 256 20.30 21.18 -12.07
C LEU A 256 19.85 21.55 -13.48
N THR A 257 18.63 22.06 -13.68
CA THR A 257 18.04 22.35 -15.00
C THR A 257 17.88 23.83 -15.33
N ASN A 258 18.48 24.74 -14.54
CA ASN A 258 18.31 26.18 -14.72
C ASN A 258 19.61 26.87 -15.21
N PRO A 259 19.75 27.19 -16.52
CA PRO A 259 20.94 27.88 -17.06
C PRO A 259 21.08 29.32 -16.55
N ASP A 260 19.99 29.93 -16.08
CA ASP A 260 19.94 31.32 -15.61
C ASP A 260 20.34 31.50 -14.14
N GLY A 261 20.59 30.42 -13.40
CA GLY A 261 21.11 30.46 -12.02
C GLY A 261 22.62 30.75 -11.92
N SER A 262 23.32 30.86 -13.04
CA SER A 262 24.79 30.92 -13.12
C SER A 262 25.43 32.25 -12.66
N LYS A 263 24.65 33.24 -12.20
CA LYS A 263 25.19 34.57 -11.87
C LYS A 263 25.69 34.75 -10.43
N ASN A 264 25.45 33.82 -9.51
CA ASN A 264 25.85 33.97 -8.10
C ASN A 264 26.63 32.76 -7.53
N LEU A 265 27.47 32.11 -8.34
CA LEU A 265 28.35 31.04 -7.83
C LEU A 265 29.75 31.58 -7.56
N THR A 266 30.01 32.08 -6.35
CA THR A 266 31.37 32.10 -5.78
C THR A 266 31.75 30.67 -5.43
N THR A 267 31.98 29.84 -6.45
CA THR A 267 32.38 28.44 -6.28
C THR A 267 33.88 28.32 -6.44
N SER A 268 34.49 27.62 -5.50
CA SER A 268 35.90 27.22 -5.60
C SER A 268 36.16 26.55 -6.96
N SER A 269 37.36 26.73 -7.54
CA SER A 269 37.72 26.17 -8.87
C SER A 269 37.44 24.67 -9.03
N LYS A 270 37.36 23.93 -7.91
CA LYS A 270 37.02 22.50 -7.84
C LYS A 270 35.52 22.22 -8.02
N GLN A 271 34.64 23.08 -7.51
CA GLN A 271 33.20 22.99 -7.76
C GLN A 271 32.86 23.34 -9.21
N ILE A 272 33.54 24.33 -9.79
CA ILE A 272 33.41 24.65 -11.22
C ILE A 272 33.80 23.44 -12.09
N SER A 273 34.89 22.74 -11.75
CA SER A 273 35.28 21.51 -12.46
C SER A 273 34.25 20.39 -12.33
N CYS A 274 33.61 20.24 -11.18
CA CYS A 274 32.59 19.21 -10.96
C CYS A 274 31.28 19.56 -11.68
N ILE A 275 30.84 20.82 -11.60
CA ILE A 275 29.68 21.35 -12.33
C ILE A 275 29.91 21.23 -13.83
N ALA A 276 31.08 21.62 -14.35
CA ALA A 276 31.41 21.46 -15.76
C ALA A 276 31.39 19.98 -16.20
N SER A 277 31.83 19.06 -15.33
CA SER A 277 31.78 17.61 -15.60
C SER A 277 30.34 17.08 -15.57
N ILE A 278 29.50 17.58 -14.66
CA ILE A 278 28.05 17.28 -14.59
C ILE A 278 27.35 17.79 -15.85
N THR A 279 27.55 19.06 -16.21
CA THR A 279 26.94 19.68 -17.39
C THR A 279 27.39 18.98 -18.68
N ALA A 280 28.68 18.66 -18.82
CA ALA A 280 29.17 17.92 -19.97
C ALA A 280 28.59 16.49 -20.05
N LEU A 281 28.43 15.82 -18.89
CA LEU A 281 27.79 14.50 -18.82
C LEU A 281 26.29 14.59 -19.13
N GLN A 282 25.60 15.66 -18.70
CA GLN A 282 24.20 15.93 -19.02
C GLN A 282 23.99 16.23 -20.51
N GLU A 283 24.85 17.05 -21.12
CA GLU A 283 24.83 17.37 -22.55
C GLU A 283 25.07 16.09 -23.38
N ASP A 284 26.04 15.27 -22.97
CA ASP A 284 26.34 14.00 -23.64
C ASP A 284 25.23 12.95 -23.44
N LEU A 285 24.60 12.89 -22.27
CA LEU A 285 23.43 12.04 -22.02
C LEU A 285 22.20 12.50 -22.80
N LYS A 286 21.98 13.81 -22.91
CA LYS A 286 20.92 14.39 -23.73
C LYS A 286 21.16 14.08 -25.20
N ASN A 287 22.37 14.31 -25.71
CA ASN A 287 22.76 13.96 -27.07
C ASN A 287 22.63 12.45 -27.31
N MET A 288 23.03 11.59 -26.37
CA MET A 288 22.86 10.15 -26.49
C MET A 288 21.38 9.74 -26.50
N ASN A 289 20.55 10.35 -25.66
CA ASN A 289 19.10 10.14 -25.66
C ASN A 289 18.42 10.65 -26.94
N GLU A 290 18.89 11.75 -27.53
CA GLU A 290 18.40 12.25 -28.82
C GLU A 290 18.84 11.35 -29.98
N ILE A 291 20.09 10.86 -29.96
CA ILE A 291 20.64 9.94 -30.97
C ILE A 291 19.95 8.57 -30.88
N LEU A 292 19.80 8.01 -29.68
CA LEU A 292 19.10 6.74 -29.47
C LEU A 292 17.59 6.90 -29.68
N GLY A 293 17.01 8.00 -29.20
CA GLY A 293 15.65 8.39 -29.50
C GLY A 293 15.42 8.45 -31.00
N GLY A 294 16.35 9.01 -31.77
CA GLY A 294 16.37 9.02 -33.25
C GLY A 294 16.55 7.63 -33.88
N MET A 295 17.45 6.79 -33.34
CA MET A 295 17.65 5.41 -33.83
C MET A 295 16.45 4.49 -33.59
N PHE A 296 15.78 4.64 -32.44
CA PHE A 296 14.60 3.86 -32.08
C PHE A 296 13.27 4.49 -32.55
N SER A 297 13.28 5.76 -32.98
CA SER A 297 12.14 6.41 -33.66
C SER A 297 12.21 6.34 -35.19
N HIS A 298 13.32 5.84 -35.73
CA HIS A 298 13.47 5.53 -37.15
C HIS A 298 13.51 4.03 -37.46
N GLU A 299 13.15 3.16 -36.51
CA GLU A 299 12.34 2.00 -36.89
C GLU A 299 10.92 2.50 -37.17
N PRO A 300 10.26 2.03 -38.24
CA PRO A 300 9.02 2.63 -38.70
C PRO A 300 7.95 2.60 -37.59
N HIS A 301 7.62 3.78 -37.07
CA HIS A 301 6.46 4.08 -36.22
C HIS A 301 5.11 3.84 -36.92
N SER A 302 4.95 2.75 -37.68
CA SER A 302 3.75 2.50 -38.48
C SER A 302 2.76 1.52 -37.85
N ARG A 303 2.99 1.00 -36.63
CA ARG A 303 2.02 0.12 -35.95
C ARG A 303 1.93 0.45 -34.46
N ARG A 304 0.78 1.00 -34.05
CA ARG A 304 0.33 0.92 -32.65
C ARG A 304 0.34 -0.57 -32.26
N SER A 305 0.91 -0.92 -31.11
CA SER A 305 0.92 -2.31 -30.62
C SER A 305 -0.49 -2.84 -30.40
N GLY A 306 -1.40 -1.93 -30.03
CA GLY A 306 -2.77 -2.23 -29.63
C GLY A 306 -2.83 -2.78 -28.20
N LEU A 307 -4.01 -2.69 -27.58
CA LEU A 307 -4.18 -2.99 -26.16
C LEU A 307 -3.67 -4.40 -25.82
N PHE A 308 -2.84 -4.47 -24.79
CA PHE A 308 -2.16 -5.66 -24.27
C PHE A 308 -1.33 -6.41 -25.34
N GLY A 309 -0.85 -5.68 -26.34
CA GLY A 309 -0.09 -6.23 -27.46
C GLY A 309 -0.95 -6.90 -28.53
N ASN A 310 -2.28 -6.75 -28.47
CA ASN A 310 -3.19 -7.25 -29.49
C ASN A 310 -3.26 -6.25 -30.67
N PRO A 311 -2.73 -6.59 -31.85
CA PRO A 311 -2.67 -5.67 -32.99
C PRO A 311 -4.05 -5.32 -33.57
N LEU A 312 -5.11 -6.03 -33.18
CA LEU A 312 -6.48 -5.68 -33.55
C LEU A 312 -7.02 -4.53 -32.70
N LEU A 313 -6.62 -4.41 -31.43
CA LEU A 313 -7.17 -3.43 -30.48
C LEU A 313 -6.45 -2.07 -30.52
N THR A 314 -6.51 -1.38 -31.65
CA THR A 314 -5.77 -0.11 -31.84
C THR A 314 -6.65 1.16 -31.73
N SER A 315 -7.97 0.99 -31.69
CA SER A 315 -8.98 2.04 -31.55
C SER A 315 -10.25 1.52 -30.86
N PRO A 316 -11.16 2.38 -30.36
CA PRO A 316 -12.43 1.94 -29.79
C PRO A 316 -13.27 1.08 -30.74
N GLU A 317 -13.31 1.42 -32.04
CA GLU A 317 -14.07 0.68 -33.07
C GLU A 317 -13.56 -0.75 -33.28
N SER A 318 -12.33 -1.03 -32.83
CA SER A 318 -11.72 -2.35 -32.93
C SER A 318 -12.47 -3.41 -32.11
N PHE A 319 -13.13 -3.01 -31.03
CA PHE A 319 -13.95 -3.93 -30.22
C PHE A 319 -15.10 -4.53 -31.04
N HIS A 320 -15.75 -3.76 -31.92
CA HIS A 320 -16.79 -4.27 -32.81
C HIS A 320 -16.27 -5.35 -33.76
N LYS A 321 -15.04 -5.18 -34.24
CA LYS A 321 -14.40 -6.16 -35.12
C LYS A 321 -14.11 -7.45 -34.37
N ILE A 322 -13.55 -7.36 -33.16
CA ILE A 322 -13.28 -8.52 -32.31
C ILE A 322 -14.57 -9.25 -31.93
N THR A 323 -15.62 -8.53 -31.54
CA THR A 323 -16.93 -9.15 -31.26
C THR A 323 -17.41 -10.02 -32.42
N LYS A 324 -17.29 -9.51 -33.66
CA LYS A 324 -17.69 -10.28 -34.86
C LYS A 324 -16.81 -11.50 -35.11
N GLU A 325 -15.49 -11.37 -34.96
CA GLU A 325 -14.56 -12.49 -35.12
C GLU A 325 -14.82 -13.59 -34.07
N VAL A 326 -15.00 -13.19 -32.80
CA VAL A 326 -15.35 -14.09 -31.70
C VAL A 326 -16.67 -14.82 -31.95
N ILE A 327 -17.73 -14.11 -32.37
CA ILE A 327 -19.03 -14.73 -32.68
C ILE A 327 -18.89 -15.74 -33.82
N SER A 328 -18.17 -15.39 -34.89
CA SER A 328 -17.98 -16.27 -36.04
C SER A 328 -17.22 -17.54 -35.66
N GLU A 329 -16.08 -17.41 -34.96
CA GLU A 329 -15.27 -18.55 -34.55
C GLU A 329 -15.99 -19.43 -33.51
N ALA A 330 -16.76 -18.81 -32.61
CA ALA A 330 -17.62 -19.55 -31.68
C ALA A 330 -18.67 -20.38 -32.43
N GLN A 331 -19.30 -19.83 -33.48
CA GLN A 331 -20.28 -20.56 -34.31
C GLN A 331 -19.63 -21.75 -35.01
N ASP A 332 -18.44 -21.57 -35.59
CA ASP A 332 -17.69 -22.65 -36.25
C ASP A 332 -17.34 -23.79 -35.28
N LEU A 333 -16.94 -23.46 -34.04
CA LEU A 333 -16.66 -24.46 -33.00
C LEU A 333 -17.92 -25.18 -32.54
N VAL A 334 -19.05 -24.47 -32.38
CA VAL A 334 -20.34 -25.09 -32.06
C VAL A 334 -20.75 -26.08 -33.15
N GLU A 335 -20.63 -25.70 -34.43
CA GLU A 335 -20.93 -26.60 -35.54
C GLU A 335 -20.04 -27.85 -35.49
N GLN A 336 -18.73 -27.70 -35.26
CA GLN A 336 -17.81 -28.84 -35.12
C GLN A 336 -18.18 -29.78 -33.98
N ILE A 337 -18.56 -29.24 -32.83
CA ILE A 337 -18.93 -30.02 -31.64
C ILE A 337 -20.24 -30.77 -31.89
N VAL A 338 -21.28 -30.08 -32.35
CA VAL A 338 -22.61 -30.67 -32.56
C VAL A 338 -22.59 -31.70 -33.71
N SER A 339 -21.87 -31.40 -34.80
CA SER A 339 -21.73 -32.32 -35.94
C SER A 339 -20.72 -33.44 -35.72
N HIS A 340 -19.97 -33.42 -34.60
CA HIS A 340 -18.90 -34.38 -34.30
C HIS A 340 -17.81 -34.43 -35.39
N THR A 341 -17.49 -33.28 -35.98
CA THR A 341 -16.49 -33.12 -37.07
C THR A 341 -15.16 -32.53 -36.59
N GLY A 342 -14.94 -32.49 -35.28
CA GLY A 342 -13.71 -32.00 -34.69
C GLY A 342 -12.45 -32.78 -35.12
N PRO A 343 -11.25 -32.19 -34.93
CA PRO A 343 -9.99 -32.82 -35.30
C PRO A 343 -9.78 -34.19 -34.62
N PRO A 344 -9.26 -35.21 -35.33
CA PRO A 344 -9.00 -36.52 -34.73
C PRO A 344 -8.08 -36.42 -33.51
N GLY A 345 -8.43 -37.13 -32.44
CA GLY A 345 -7.64 -37.17 -31.19
C GLY A 345 -7.80 -35.96 -30.27
N ARG A 346 -8.63 -34.96 -30.63
CA ARG A 346 -9.03 -33.86 -29.74
C ARG A 346 -10.41 -34.19 -29.15
N PRO A 347 -10.54 -34.40 -27.83
CA PRO A 347 -11.80 -34.78 -27.23
C PRO A 347 -12.80 -33.62 -27.23
N THR A 348 -14.10 -33.94 -27.14
CA THR A 348 -15.17 -32.92 -27.16
C THR A 348 -15.02 -31.88 -26.05
N VAL A 349 -14.57 -32.28 -24.86
CA VAL A 349 -14.28 -31.36 -23.74
C VAL A 349 -13.24 -30.29 -24.12
N ALA A 350 -12.23 -30.65 -24.91
CA ALA A 350 -11.21 -29.70 -25.35
C ALA A 350 -11.76 -28.68 -26.36
N LEU A 351 -12.69 -29.09 -27.22
CA LEU A 351 -13.35 -28.20 -28.17
C LEU A 351 -14.29 -27.23 -27.47
N VAL A 352 -15.01 -27.67 -26.43
CA VAL A 352 -15.82 -26.77 -25.60
C VAL A 352 -14.94 -25.79 -24.82
N ASP A 353 -13.77 -26.21 -24.32
CA ASP A 353 -12.80 -25.30 -23.71
C ASP A 353 -12.14 -24.35 -24.74
N ASP A 354 -11.96 -24.77 -26.00
CA ASP A 354 -11.56 -23.88 -27.09
C ASP A 354 -12.64 -22.81 -27.37
N LEU A 355 -13.91 -23.20 -27.40
CA LEU A 355 -15.05 -22.29 -27.53
C LEU A 355 -15.06 -21.27 -26.38
N SER A 356 -14.89 -21.74 -25.14
CA SER A 356 -14.75 -20.86 -23.98
C SER A 356 -13.58 -19.89 -24.16
N ASN A 357 -12.43 -20.36 -24.66
CA ASN A 357 -11.23 -19.53 -24.84
C ASN A 357 -11.42 -18.43 -25.88
N VAL A 358 -12.07 -18.75 -27.00
CA VAL A 358 -12.42 -17.76 -28.05
C VAL A 358 -13.27 -16.64 -27.46
N ILE A 359 -14.29 -16.98 -26.68
CA ILE A 359 -15.16 -15.99 -26.05
C ILE A 359 -14.40 -15.16 -25.01
N CYS A 360 -13.66 -15.80 -24.11
CA CYS A 360 -12.90 -15.13 -23.06
C CYS A 360 -11.82 -14.21 -23.61
N CYS A 361 -11.16 -14.55 -24.73
CA CYS A 361 -10.17 -13.66 -25.36
C CYS A 361 -10.77 -12.31 -25.82
N GLY A 362 -12.08 -12.25 -26.07
CA GLY A 362 -12.80 -10.98 -26.29
C GLY A 362 -13.37 -10.40 -24.99
N ALA A 363 -14.07 -11.23 -24.21
CA ALA A 363 -14.80 -10.79 -23.03
C ALA A 363 -13.87 -10.32 -21.90
N ASP A 364 -12.84 -11.09 -21.53
CA ASP A 364 -11.93 -10.76 -20.43
C ASP A 364 -11.20 -9.42 -20.68
N VAL A 365 -10.82 -9.16 -21.94
CA VAL A 365 -10.24 -7.88 -22.37
C VAL A 365 -11.25 -6.73 -22.25
N ALA A 366 -12.48 -6.94 -22.75
CA ALA A 366 -13.53 -5.94 -22.67
C ALA A 366 -13.95 -5.63 -21.23
N GLU A 367 -13.95 -6.64 -20.34
CA GLU A 367 -14.22 -6.49 -18.91
C GLU A 367 -13.17 -5.60 -18.24
N CYS A 368 -11.88 -5.87 -18.49
CA CYS A 368 -10.82 -5.02 -17.97
C CYS A 368 -11.00 -3.58 -18.49
N VAL A 369 -11.06 -3.40 -19.81
CA VAL A 369 -11.07 -2.08 -20.46
C VAL A 369 -12.28 -1.24 -20.06
N ARG A 370 -13.48 -1.82 -19.95
CA ARG A 370 -14.69 -1.06 -19.56
C ARG A 370 -14.64 -0.53 -18.13
N ASN A 371 -13.87 -1.19 -17.25
CA ASN A 371 -13.76 -0.81 -15.84
C ASN A 371 -12.58 0.10 -15.54
N VAL A 372 -11.51 0.09 -16.35
CA VAL A 372 -10.27 0.81 -16.02
C VAL A 372 -9.90 1.90 -17.04
N HIS A 373 -10.20 1.75 -18.34
CA HIS A 373 -9.60 2.60 -19.36
C HIS A 373 -9.88 4.11 -19.15
N SER A 374 -8.86 4.97 -19.30
CA SER A 374 -8.98 6.40 -19.04
C SER A 374 -9.82 7.16 -20.08
N ASP A 375 -9.74 6.76 -21.36
CA ASP A 375 -10.65 7.25 -22.41
C ASP A 375 -12.01 6.54 -22.36
N LYS A 376 -13.07 7.32 -22.13
CA LYS A 376 -14.46 6.84 -22.09
C LYS A 376 -14.92 6.18 -23.39
N LYS A 377 -14.37 6.54 -24.55
CA LYS A 377 -14.75 5.90 -25.83
C LYS A 377 -14.37 4.43 -25.87
N PHE A 378 -13.17 4.10 -25.38
CA PHE A 378 -12.74 2.71 -25.22
C PHE A 378 -13.63 1.99 -24.20
N ALA A 379 -13.92 2.62 -23.05
CA ALA A 379 -14.78 2.03 -22.04
C ALA A 379 -16.21 1.75 -22.57
N THR A 380 -16.80 2.67 -23.32
CA THR A 380 -18.11 2.47 -23.96
C THR A 380 -18.08 1.35 -25.00
N ALA A 381 -17.08 1.33 -25.89
CA ALA A 381 -16.97 0.30 -26.91
C ALA A 381 -16.72 -1.09 -26.30
N ALA A 382 -15.92 -1.17 -25.24
CA ALA A 382 -15.72 -2.39 -24.47
C ALA A 382 -17.00 -2.83 -23.74
N ASN A 383 -17.80 -1.90 -23.21
CA ASN A 383 -19.10 -2.21 -22.63
C ASN A 383 -20.10 -2.77 -23.65
N ASP A 384 -20.12 -2.22 -24.87
CA ASP A 384 -20.94 -2.77 -25.97
C ASP A 384 -20.48 -4.17 -26.37
N CYS A 385 -19.17 -4.38 -26.50
CA CYS A 385 -18.58 -5.70 -26.74
C CYS A 385 -18.97 -6.70 -25.65
N MET A 386 -18.85 -6.30 -24.38
CA MET A 386 -19.23 -7.15 -23.24
C MET A 386 -20.70 -7.54 -23.30
N ARG A 387 -21.61 -6.57 -23.53
CA ARG A 387 -23.05 -6.85 -23.68
C ARG A 387 -23.30 -7.91 -24.76
N ASP A 388 -22.70 -7.75 -25.93
CA ASP A 388 -22.93 -8.64 -27.07
C ASP A 388 -22.35 -10.05 -26.80
N LEU A 389 -21.18 -10.14 -26.15
CA LEU A 389 -20.58 -11.42 -25.76
C LEU A 389 -21.31 -12.10 -24.61
N THR A 390 -21.86 -11.35 -23.64
CA THR A 390 -22.74 -11.91 -22.61
C THR A 390 -23.98 -12.55 -23.24
N ASN A 391 -24.61 -11.88 -24.22
CA ASN A 391 -25.74 -12.46 -24.95
C ASN A 391 -25.37 -13.77 -25.68
N LEU A 392 -24.16 -13.82 -26.27
CA LEU A 392 -23.65 -15.04 -26.88
C LEU A 392 -23.48 -16.16 -25.84
N VAL A 393 -22.86 -15.87 -24.69
CA VAL A 393 -22.67 -16.85 -23.60
C VAL A 393 -24.00 -17.41 -23.12
N GLU A 394 -25.01 -16.55 -22.88
CA GLU A 394 -26.35 -17.01 -22.46
C GLU A 394 -27.00 -17.91 -23.52
N THR A 395 -26.85 -17.57 -24.80
CA THR A 395 -27.35 -18.40 -25.91
C THR A 395 -26.64 -19.76 -25.95
N LEU A 396 -25.34 -19.79 -25.71
CA LEU A 396 -24.55 -21.02 -25.70
C LEU A 396 -24.87 -21.88 -24.48
N ASN A 397 -24.92 -21.29 -23.29
CA ASN A 397 -25.22 -21.99 -22.03
C ASN A 397 -26.63 -22.61 -22.01
N THR A 398 -27.55 -22.10 -22.84
CA THR A 398 -28.90 -22.66 -23.02
C THR A 398 -29.06 -23.50 -24.29
N ASN A 399 -27.97 -23.73 -25.05
CA ASN A 399 -27.99 -24.56 -26.24
C ASN A 399 -28.00 -26.07 -25.88
N TYR A 400 -29.15 -26.71 -26.07
CA TYR A 400 -29.34 -28.12 -25.75
C TYR A 400 -28.51 -29.07 -26.63
N GLU A 401 -28.27 -28.74 -27.90
CA GLU A 401 -27.48 -29.60 -28.80
C GLU A 401 -26.02 -29.64 -28.38
N LEU A 402 -25.46 -28.47 -28.04
CA LEU A 402 -24.10 -28.34 -27.50
C LEU A 402 -23.96 -29.10 -26.18
N PHE A 403 -24.89 -28.89 -25.26
CA PHE A 403 -24.94 -29.62 -23.98
C PHE A 403 -25.05 -31.14 -24.18
N SER A 404 -25.93 -31.57 -25.07
CA SER A 404 -26.16 -33.00 -25.37
C SER A 404 -24.92 -33.66 -25.97
N ALA A 405 -24.24 -32.98 -26.90
CA ALA A 405 -22.98 -33.46 -27.47
C ALA A 405 -21.90 -33.62 -26.39
N LEU A 406 -21.69 -32.60 -25.54
CA LEU A 406 -20.73 -32.67 -24.44
C LEU A 406 -21.09 -33.78 -23.44
N LYS A 407 -22.35 -33.88 -23.02
CA LYS A 407 -22.81 -34.90 -22.06
C LYS A 407 -22.66 -36.32 -22.61
N LYS A 408 -22.97 -36.53 -23.89
CA LYS A 408 -22.79 -37.82 -24.56
C LYS A 408 -21.32 -38.20 -24.70
N SER A 409 -20.44 -37.21 -24.89
CA SER A 409 -18.99 -37.43 -25.01
C SER A 409 -18.40 -38.12 -23.78
N ALA A 410 -18.96 -37.89 -22.58
CA ALA A 410 -18.54 -38.54 -21.34
C ALA A 410 -18.53 -40.07 -21.43
N GLU A 411 -19.47 -40.66 -22.18
CA GLU A 411 -19.56 -42.10 -22.41
C GLU A 411 -18.88 -42.53 -23.71
N THR A 412 -19.08 -41.80 -24.81
CA THR A 412 -18.54 -42.21 -26.12
C THR A 412 -17.03 -42.05 -26.21
N GLU A 413 -16.45 -41.12 -25.44
CA GLU A 413 -15.02 -40.83 -25.39
C GLU A 413 -14.36 -41.35 -24.12
N LYS A 414 -15.08 -42.08 -23.25
CA LYS A 414 -14.60 -42.50 -21.92
C LYS A 414 -13.20 -43.10 -21.87
N ASN A 415 -12.81 -43.85 -22.90
CA ASN A 415 -11.52 -44.53 -22.98
C ASN A 415 -10.35 -43.61 -23.37
N GLN A 416 -10.62 -42.42 -23.92
CA GLN A 416 -9.60 -41.40 -24.24
C GLN A 416 -9.50 -40.29 -23.18
N LEU A 417 -10.47 -40.17 -22.27
CA LEU A 417 -10.48 -39.13 -21.24
C LEU A 417 -9.66 -39.54 -20.01
N ASP A 418 -8.70 -38.70 -19.63
CA ASP A 418 -8.00 -38.82 -18.35
C ASP A 418 -8.77 -38.11 -17.21
N GLU A 419 -8.18 -38.04 -16.01
CA GLU A 419 -8.85 -37.44 -14.85
C GLU A 419 -9.05 -35.92 -14.97
N VAL A 420 -8.14 -35.21 -15.65
CA VAL A 420 -8.27 -33.77 -15.90
C VAL A 420 -9.37 -33.51 -16.92
N ASP A 421 -9.51 -34.38 -17.93
CA ASP A 421 -10.61 -34.34 -18.90
C ASP A 421 -11.95 -34.54 -18.22
N LYS A 422 -12.08 -35.61 -17.43
CA LYS A 422 -13.33 -35.94 -16.74
C LYS A 422 -13.77 -34.85 -15.79
N ARG A 423 -12.84 -34.24 -15.05
CA ARG A 423 -13.16 -33.14 -14.14
C ARG A 423 -13.60 -31.90 -14.93
N THR A 424 -12.84 -31.50 -15.94
CA THR A 424 -13.18 -30.30 -16.74
C THR A 424 -14.53 -30.48 -17.44
N LEU A 425 -14.78 -31.68 -17.97
CA LEU A 425 -16.07 -32.07 -18.55
C LEU A 425 -17.20 -31.97 -17.51
N ALA A 426 -16.97 -32.45 -16.28
CA ALA A 426 -17.97 -32.38 -15.21
C ALA A 426 -18.28 -30.93 -14.79
N LEU A 427 -17.26 -30.07 -14.73
CA LEU A 427 -17.43 -28.64 -14.44
C LEU A 427 -18.25 -27.95 -15.54
N LEU A 428 -17.87 -28.14 -16.81
CA LEU A 428 -18.60 -27.57 -17.94
C LEU A 428 -20.05 -28.06 -18.00
N ILE A 429 -20.29 -29.37 -17.81
CA ILE A 429 -21.66 -29.92 -17.72
C ILE A 429 -22.44 -29.27 -16.58
N SER A 430 -21.80 -29.08 -15.42
CA SER A 430 -22.43 -28.42 -14.29
C SER A 430 -22.81 -26.97 -14.62
N ASP A 431 -21.97 -26.22 -15.33
CA ASP A 431 -22.29 -24.84 -15.73
C ASP A 431 -23.50 -24.77 -16.67
N PHE A 432 -23.57 -25.69 -17.64
CA PHE A 432 -24.74 -25.87 -18.50
C PHE A 432 -26.00 -26.18 -17.69
N GLU A 433 -25.91 -27.14 -16.76
CA GLU A 433 -27.05 -27.54 -15.93
C GLU A 433 -27.49 -26.41 -15.00
N GLN A 434 -26.54 -25.67 -14.42
CA GLN A 434 -26.79 -24.48 -13.61
C GLN A 434 -27.39 -23.31 -14.39
N SER A 435 -27.23 -23.31 -15.71
CA SER A 435 -27.87 -22.37 -16.65
C SER A 435 -29.25 -22.85 -17.12
N GLY A 436 -29.77 -23.93 -16.54
CA GLY A 436 -31.12 -24.43 -16.79
C GLY A 436 -31.29 -25.14 -18.15
N VAL A 437 -30.21 -25.48 -18.87
CA VAL A 437 -30.32 -26.07 -20.22
C VAL A 437 -31.14 -27.37 -20.27
N HIS A 438 -31.09 -28.14 -19.18
CA HIS A 438 -31.72 -29.43 -19.02
C HIS A 438 -33.21 -29.35 -18.67
N LEU A 439 -33.70 -28.14 -18.32
CA LEU A 439 -35.08 -27.93 -17.94
C LEU A 439 -36.02 -28.02 -19.16
N PRO A 440 -37.30 -28.39 -18.97
CA PRO A 440 -38.34 -28.27 -19.97
C PRO A 440 -38.51 -26.81 -20.46
N ASP A 441 -39.02 -26.61 -21.67
CA ASP A 441 -39.18 -25.26 -22.28
C ASP A 441 -39.88 -24.25 -21.37
N SER A 442 -40.97 -24.64 -20.69
CA SER A 442 -41.70 -23.76 -19.78
C SER A 442 -40.89 -23.35 -18.55
N GLU A 443 -40.06 -24.26 -18.05
CA GLU A 443 -39.17 -24.01 -16.92
C GLU A 443 -37.95 -23.20 -17.34
N ARG A 444 -37.41 -23.40 -18.55
CA ARG A 444 -36.36 -22.54 -19.12
C ARG A 444 -36.78 -21.08 -19.25
N ILE A 445 -38.01 -20.82 -19.70
CA ILE A 445 -38.54 -19.45 -19.74
C ILE A 445 -38.56 -18.84 -18.33
N THR A 446 -38.95 -19.63 -17.33
CA THR A 446 -38.95 -19.20 -15.93
C THR A 446 -37.53 -18.93 -15.42
N PHE A 447 -36.56 -19.79 -15.78
CA PHE A 447 -35.15 -19.61 -15.45
C PHE A 447 -34.59 -18.30 -16.01
N VAL A 448 -34.84 -18.02 -17.29
CA VAL A 448 -34.39 -16.78 -17.95
C VAL A 448 -35.00 -15.55 -17.28
N ASN A 449 -36.31 -15.58 -16.98
CA ASN A 449 -36.97 -14.47 -16.29
C ASN A 449 -36.37 -14.23 -14.89
N LEU A 450 -36.12 -15.28 -14.12
CA LEU A 450 -35.49 -15.18 -12.80
C LEU A 450 -34.04 -14.67 -12.89
N SER A 451 -33.29 -15.11 -13.89
CA SER A 451 -31.91 -14.65 -14.13
C SER A 451 -31.87 -13.14 -14.43
N ASN A 452 -32.80 -12.66 -15.26
CA ASN A 452 -32.97 -11.22 -15.52
C ASN A 452 -33.35 -10.45 -14.24
N GLU A 453 -34.30 -10.96 -13.44
CA GLU A 453 -34.71 -10.34 -12.18
C GLU A 453 -33.53 -10.26 -11.19
N ILE A 454 -32.70 -11.30 -11.11
CA ILE A 454 -31.47 -11.30 -10.30
C ILE A 454 -30.50 -10.22 -10.79
N PHE A 455 -30.26 -10.14 -12.09
CA PHE A 455 -29.34 -9.16 -12.68
C PHE A 455 -29.80 -7.72 -12.42
N GLU A 456 -31.08 -7.43 -12.67
CA GLU A 456 -31.67 -6.12 -12.42
C GLU A 456 -31.60 -5.75 -10.93
N ALA A 457 -32.07 -6.63 -10.05
CA ALA A 457 -32.07 -6.39 -8.60
C ALA A 457 -30.64 -6.22 -8.04
N ALA A 458 -29.68 -7.01 -8.50
CA ALA A 458 -28.27 -6.88 -8.11
C ALA A 458 -27.66 -5.55 -8.59
N THR A 459 -28.01 -5.10 -9.80
CA THR A 459 -27.56 -3.81 -10.35
C THR A 459 -28.15 -2.64 -9.57
N GLU A 460 -29.47 -2.65 -9.34
CA GLU A 460 -30.17 -1.62 -8.55
C GLU A 460 -29.66 -1.56 -7.10
N PHE A 461 -29.40 -2.72 -6.49
CA PHE A 461 -28.77 -2.82 -5.18
C PHE A 461 -27.35 -2.22 -5.20
N SER A 462 -26.49 -2.66 -6.11
CA SER A 462 -25.09 -2.19 -6.20
C SER A 462 -24.99 -0.69 -6.40
N ASN A 463 -25.89 -0.10 -7.20
CA ASN A 463 -25.97 1.35 -7.40
C ASN A 463 -26.36 2.11 -6.11
N GLY A 464 -27.13 1.49 -5.22
CA GLY A 464 -27.53 2.09 -3.94
C GLY A 464 -26.53 1.93 -2.81
N VAL A 465 -25.69 0.88 -2.85
CA VAL A 465 -24.66 0.59 -1.83
C VAL A 465 -23.72 1.79 -1.62
N TYR A 466 -23.33 2.45 -2.70
CA TYR A 466 -22.41 3.60 -2.70
C TYR A 466 -23.13 4.95 -2.64
N ARG A 467 -24.44 4.99 -2.36
CA ARG A 467 -25.21 6.24 -2.26
C ARG A 467 -24.58 7.15 -1.18
N PRO A 468 -24.24 8.41 -1.50
CA PRO A 468 -23.71 9.36 -0.52
C PRO A 468 -24.71 9.59 0.62
N SER A 469 -24.24 9.61 1.87
CA SER A 469 -25.08 9.93 3.03
C SER A 469 -25.14 11.44 3.24
N LEU A 470 -26.18 12.09 2.69
CA LEU A 470 -26.37 13.53 2.77
C LEU A 470 -26.84 13.99 4.17
N VAL A 471 -26.42 15.21 4.56
CA VAL A 471 -26.76 15.82 5.85
C VAL A 471 -27.54 17.13 5.63
N SER A 472 -28.65 17.31 6.35
CA SER A 472 -29.45 18.56 6.29
C SER A 472 -28.68 19.74 6.90
N LYS A 473 -29.08 20.98 6.57
CA LYS A 473 -28.39 22.17 7.12
C LYS A 473 -28.57 22.29 8.64
N GLU A 474 -29.70 21.84 9.14
CA GLU A 474 -30.04 21.81 10.56
C GLU A 474 -29.10 20.85 11.31
N GLU A 475 -28.92 19.63 10.78
CA GLU A 475 -28.03 18.61 11.36
C GLU A 475 -26.55 18.99 11.25
N GLN A 476 -26.14 19.61 10.14
CA GLN A 476 -24.78 20.16 10.00
C GLN A 476 -24.47 21.14 11.12
N LYS A 477 -25.44 21.99 11.49
CA LYS A 477 -25.29 22.95 12.58
C LYS A 477 -25.32 22.27 13.96
N GLU A 478 -26.17 21.27 14.15
CA GLU A 478 -26.31 20.54 15.41
C GLU A 478 -25.05 19.73 15.75
N TYR A 479 -24.51 19.00 14.77
CA TYR A 479 -23.40 18.06 14.97
C TYR A 479 -22.04 18.61 14.52
N GLY A 480 -22.00 19.78 13.87
CA GLY A 480 -20.76 20.39 13.39
C GLY A 480 -20.10 19.60 12.25
N VAL A 481 -20.89 19.04 11.35
CA VAL A 481 -20.43 18.10 10.30
C VAL A 481 -20.57 18.69 8.90
N GLY A 482 -19.86 18.09 7.94
CA GLY A 482 -20.00 18.43 6.52
C GLY A 482 -21.33 17.98 5.91
N PRO A 483 -21.61 18.36 4.66
CA PRO A 483 -22.86 18.03 3.97
C PRO A 483 -22.98 16.55 3.56
N VAL A 484 -21.89 15.78 3.64
CA VAL A 484 -21.82 14.37 3.24
C VAL A 484 -21.06 13.58 4.31
N ILE A 485 -21.57 12.41 4.66
CA ILE A 485 -20.90 11.42 5.49
C ILE A 485 -20.35 10.32 4.59
N GLU A 486 -19.02 10.18 4.56
CA GLU A 486 -18.30 9.20 3.74
C GLU A 486 -17.82 7.99 4.55
N THR A 487 -17.78 8.09 5.88
CA THR A 487 -17.36 7.03 6.80
C THR A 487 -18.34 6.89 7.96
N PRO A 488 -18.65 5.67 8.42
CA PRO A 488 -19.43 5.46 9.65
C PRO A 488 -18.62 5.67 10.94
N TYR A 489 -17.30 5.78 10.85
CA TYR A 489 -16.39 5.81 12.01
C TYR A 489 -15.48 7.06 12.00
N PRO A 490 -16.01 8.24 12.34
CA PRO A 490 -15.22 9.47 12.42
C PRO A 490 -14.22 9.43 13.59
N VAL A 491 -13.05 10.05 13.40
CA VAL A 491 -12.02 10.18 14.42
C VAL A 491 -12.13 11.55 15.11
N GLY A 492 -11.94 11.59 16.43
CA GLY A 492 -11.80 12.83 17.20
C GLY A 492 -13.09 13.62 17.44
N VAL A 493 -14.26 13.01 17.28
CA VAL A 493 -15.57 13.66 17.47
C VAL A 493 -16.26 13.19 18.76
N SER A 494 -17.24 13.97 19.23
CA SER A 494 -18.01 13.65 20.44
C SER A 494 -18.82 12.35 20.31
N PRO A 495 -19.19 11.68 21.43
CA PRO A 495 -20.04 10.48 21.39
C PRO A 495 -21.34 10.64 20.61
N SER A 496 -22.05 11.77 20.80
CA SER A 496 -23.29 12.07 20.07
C SER A 496 -23.06 12.22 18.56
N THR A 497 -21.92 12.79 18.18
CA THR A 497 -21.54 12.94 16.76
C THR A 497 -21.18 11.60 16.15
N ARG A 498 -20.50 10.71 16.89
CA ARG A 498 -20.21 9.34 16.40
C ARG A 498 -21.49 8.55 16.15
N GLU A 499 -22.43 8.59 17.08
CA GLU A 499 -23.75 7.98 16.90
C GLU A 499 -24.45 8.54 15.66
N PHE A 500 -24.44 9.86 15.49
CA PHE A 500 -25.02 10.50 14.31
C PHE A 500 -24.38 10.01 12.99
N PHE A 501 -23.04 9.98 12.90
CA PHE A 501 -22.34 9.47 11.73
C PHE A 501 -22.74 8.04 11.41
N PHE A 502 -22.72 7.16 12.42
CA PHE A 502 -23.05 5.75 12.23
C PHE A 502 -24.49 5.54 11.76
N LYS A 503 -25.46 6.19 12.43
CA LYS A 503 -26.89 6.09 12.09
C LYS A 503 -27.21 6.72 10.73
N ARG A 504 -26.56 7.83 10.39
CA ARG A 504 -26.71 8.48 9.08
C ARG A 504 -26.08 7.67 7.95
N TYR A 505 -24.93 7.07 8.21
CA TYR A 505 -24.28 6.22 7.22
C TYR A 505 -25.14 4.99 6.92
N TYR A 506 -25.61 4.29 7.95
CA TYR A 506 -26.45 3.10 7.83
C TYR A 506 -27.96 3.39 7.90
N HIS A 507 -28.40 4.55 7.42
CA HIS A 507 -29.82 4.88 7.40
C HIS A 507 -30.61 3.92 6.50
N HIS A 508 -31.82 3.52 6.93
CA HIS A 508 -32.70 2.61 6.18
C HIS A 508 -33.30 3.26 4.93
N PHE A 509 -33.25 2.56 3.80
CA PHE A 509 -33.94 2.91 2.57
C PHE A 509 -34.87 1.76 2.14
N ASP A 510 -36.18 2.03 2.10
CA ASP A 510 -37.20 1.04 1.68
C ASP A 510 -36.91 0.44 0.29
N GLU A 511 -36.37 1.27 -0.62
CA GLU A 511 -35.99 0.86 -1.97
C GLU A 511 -34.86 -0.19 -1.94
N GLN A 512 -33.84 0.01 -1.11
CA GLN A 512 -32.72 -0.93 -0.99
C GLN A 512 -33.15 -2.24 -0.33
N GLU A 513 -34.00 -2.19 0.69
CA GLU A 513 -34.57 -3.39 1.29
C GLU A 513 -35.37 -4.20 0.25
N LYS A 514 -36.19 -3.54 -0.58
CA LYS A 514 -36.92 -4.20 -1.67
C LYS A 514 -35.99 -4.84 -2.70
N ASN A 515 -34.88 -4.19 -3.03
CA ASN A 515 -33.90 -4.76 -3.97
C ASN A 515 -33.24 -6.01 -3.40
N ILE A 516 -32.88 -6.01 -2.10
CA ILE A 516 -32.38 -7.21 -1.42
C ILE A 516 -33.43 -8.33 -1.41
N GLN A 517 -34.70 -8.00 -1.09
CA GLN A 517 -35.80 -8.98 -1.08
C GLN A 517 -36.03 -9.62 -2.45
N LYS A 518 -36.06 -8.82 -3.53
CA LYS A 518 -36.15 -9.32 -4.91
C LYS A 518 -34.95 -10.20 -5.25
N LEU A 519 -33.73 -9.73 -4.96
CA LEU A 519 -32.50 -10.45 -5.27
C LEU A 519 -32.47 -11.83 -4.60
N ILE A 520 -32.69 -11.89 -3.29
CA ILE A 520 -32.70 -13.14 -2.51
C ILE A 520 -33.87 -14.03 -2.93
N GLY A 521 -35.05 -13.46 -3.14
CA GLY A 521 -36.23 -14.21 -3.54
C GLY A 521 -36.11 -14.84 -4.93
N ALA A 522 -35.58 -14.10 -5.91
CA ALA A 522 -35.34 -14.60 -7.25
C ALA A 522 -34.25 -15.69 -7.25
N ARG A 523 -33.18 -15.51 -6.48
CA ARG A 523 -32.15 -16.54 -6.25
C ARG A 523 -32.70 -17.82 -5.64
N HIS A 524 -33.54 -17.71 -4.63
CA HIS A 524 -34.17 -18.86 -3.98
C HIS A 524 -35.06 -19.63 -4.96
N LYS A 525 -35.93 -18.94 -5.71
CA LYS A 525 -36.77 -19.55 -6.74
C LYS A 525 -35.93 -20.22 -7.83
N LEU A 526 -34.86 -19.57 -8.28
CA LEU A 526 -33.95 -20.11 -9.30
C LEU A 526 -33.26 -21.38 -8.80
N ALA A 527 -32.77 -21.37 -7.56
CA ALA A 527 -32.15 -22.55 -6.97
C ALA A 527 -33.13 -23.74 -6.93
N ASN A 528 -34.35 -23.52 -6.46
CA ASN A 528 -35.41 -24.54 -6.43
C ASN A 528 -35.75 -25.06 -7.83
N LEU A 529 -35.85 -24.17 -8.82
CA LEU A 529 -36.11 -24.53 -10.22
C LEU A 529 -35.01 -25.45 -10.79
N THR A 530 -33.76 -25.24 -10.39
CA THR A 530 -32.62 -26.06 -10.80
C THR A 530 -32.34 -27.26 -9.88
N GLY A 531 -33.25 -27.59 -8.95
CA GLY A 531 -33.18 -28.80 -8.13
C GLY A 531 -32.43 -28.68 -6.80
N PHE A 532 -32.09 -27.47 -6.35
CA PHE A 532 -31.44 -27.23 -5.05
C PHE A 532 -32.44 -26.76 -4.00
N GLY A 533 -32.20 -27.05 -2.71
CA GLY A 533 -33.09 -26.61 -1.61
C GLY A 533 -33.00 -25.12 -1.30
N SER A 534 -31.88 -24.48 -1.64
CA SER A 534 -31.62 -23.07 -1.43
C SER A 534 -30.51 -22.56 -2.34
N PHE A 535 -30.37 -21.24 -2.44
CA PHE A 535 -29.26 -20.65 -3.19
C PHE A 535 -27.91 -20.91 -2.50
N SER A 536 -27.89 -21.02 -1.18
CA SER A 536 -26.70 -21.44 -0.43
C SER A 536 -26.27 -22.86 -0.78
N ASP A 537 -27.19 -23.82 -0.91
CA ASP A 537 -26.87 -25.19 -1.34
C ASP A 537 -26.23 -25.21 -2.72
N ARG A 538 -26.83 -24.48 -3.67
CA ARG A 538 -26.31 -24.33 -5.04
C ARG A 538 -24.91 -23.72 -5.05
N SER A 539 -24.66 -22.72 -4.21
CA SER A 539 -23.42 -21.95 -4.22
C SER A 539 -22.20 -22.70 -3.65
N GLN A 540 -22.41 -23.76 -2.87
CA GLN A 540 -21.30 -24.53 -2.26
C GLN A 540 -20.75 -25.65 -3.14
N MET A 541 -21.29 -25.84 -4.35
CA MET A 541 -20.76 -26.85 -5.26
C MET A 541 -19.26 -26.63 -5.51
N TYR A 542 -18.50 -27.71 -5.35
CA TYR A 542 -17.05 -27.77 -5.53
C TYR A 542 -16.20 -26.91 -4.56
N SER A 543 -16.82 -26.17 -3.62
CA SER A 543 -16.07 -25.44 -2.59
C SER A 543 -15.35 -26.40 -1.63
N VAL A 544 -14.42 -25.89 -0.82
CA VAL A 544 -13.68 -26.66 0.19
C VAL A 544 -14.63 -27.34 1.17
N LEU A 545 -15.65 -26.62 1.64
CA LEU A 545 -16.64 -27.16 2.60
C LEU A 545 -17.79 -27.92 1.92
N GLY A 546 -18.05 -27.64 0.63
CA GLY A 546 -18.88 -28.46 -0.26
C GLY A 546 -20.38 -28.51 0.04
N SER A 547 -20.86 -27.94 1.15
CA SER A 547 -22.28 -27.89 1.51
C SER A 547 -22.63 -26.71 2.43
N TYR A 548 -23.90 -26.30 2.40
CA TYR A 548 -24.45 -25.29 3.31
C TYR A 548 -24.20 -25.65 4.77
N GLU A 549 -24.48 -26.90 5.17
CA GLU A 549 -24.30 -27.37 6.55
C GLU A 549 -22.83 -27.32 7.01
N ASN A 550 -21.88 -27.68 6.15
CA ASN A 550 -20.46 -27.61 6.51
C ASN A 550 -19.97 -26.16 6.65
N ALA A 551 -20.40 -25.26 5.75
CA ALA A 551 -20.12 -23.83 5.87
C ALA A 551 -20.72 -23.22 7.13
N ARG A 552 -21.97 -23.59 7.44
CA ARG A 552 -22.67 -23.19 8.66
C ARG A 552 -21.98 -23.71 9.92
N ASN A 553 -21.55 -24.98 9.93
CA ASN A 553 -20.80 -25.59 11.04
C ASN A 553 -19.45 -24.91 11.26
N PHE A 554 -18.73 -24.53 10.19
CA PHE A 554 -17.49 -23.77 10.28
C PHE A 554 -17.71 -22.40 10.95
N LEU A 555 -18.73 -21.65 10.54
CA LEU A 555 -19.04 -20.33 11.10
C LEU A 555 -19.51 -20.41 12.56
N HIS A 556 -20.36 -21.37 12.90
CA HIS A 556 -20.72 -21.62 14.31
C HIS A 556 -19.53 -22.07 15.14
N GLY A 557 -18.66 -22.92 14.59
CA GLY A 557 -17.40 -23.30 15.23
C GLY A 557 -16.51 -22.11 15.52
N LEU A 558 -16.45 -21.10 14.64
CA LEU A 558 -15.74 -19.85 14.91
C LEU A 558 -16.38 -19.05 16.06
N ILE A 559 -17.71 -18.92 16.09
CA ILE A 559 -18.42 -18.24 17.18
C ILE A 559 -18.11 -18.91 18.53
N GLU A 560 -18.14 -20.24 18.58
CA GLU A 560 -17.81 -21.01 19.78
C GLU A 560 -16.34 -20.86 20.16
N THR A 561 -15.42 -20.92 19.19
CA THR A 561 -13.98 -20.91 19.48
C THR A 561 -13.48 -19.53 19.89
N PHE A 562 -14.11 -18.44 19.42
CA PHE A 562 -13.71 -17.07 19.73
C PHE A 562 -14.54 -16.42 20.86
N SER A 563 -15.51 -17.11 21.46
CA SER A 563 -16.41 -16.53 22.48
C SER A 563 -15.67 -15.94 23.68
N ASP A 564 -14.55 -16.53 24.06
CA ASP A 564 -13.78 -16.11 25.23
C ASP A 564 -12.78 -14.99 24.92
N THR A 565 -12.63 -14.64 23.64
CA THR A 565 -11.69 -13.61 23.16
C THR A 565 -12.28 -12.19 23.19
N ILE A 566 -13.61 -12.08 23.12
CA ILE A 566 -14.28 -10.77 22.96
C ILE A 566 -14.36 -9.95 24.24
N GLU A 567 -14.50 -10.58 25.39
CA GLU A 567 -14.68 -9.86 26.65
C GLU A 567 -13.44 -9.02 26.99
N PRO A 568 -12.20 -9.58 26.95
CA PRO A 568 -10.99 -8.78 27.16
C PRO A 568 -10.85 -7.62 26.16
N GLU A 569 -11.07 -7.89 24.88
CA GLU A 569 -10.94 -6.89 23.80
C GLU A 569 -11.96 -5.75 23.95
N ILE A 570 -13.22 -6.06 24.25
CA ILE A 570 -14.25 -5.04 24.49
C ILE A 570 -13.95 -4.25 25.75
N GLU A 571 -13.40 -4.88 26.81
CA GLU A 571 -13.04 -4.18 28.04
C GLU A 571 -11.85 -3.21 27.84
N LEU A 572 -10.87 -3.55 26.99
CA LEU A 572 -9.79 -2.64 26.60
C LEU A 572 -10.33 -1.37 25.94
N ALA A 573 -11.19 -1.52 24.92
CA ALA A 573 -11.82 -0.39 24.24
C ALA A 573 -12.73 0.41 25.19
N ARG A 574 -13.50 -0.27 26.06
CA ARG A 574 -14.36 0.37 27.06
C ARG A 574 -13.56 1.19 28.07
N ASN A 575 -12.47 0.64 28.61
CA ASN A 575 -11.63 1.34 29.59
C ASN A 575 -10.96 2.57 28.98
N THR A 576 -10.54 2.48 27.72
CA THR A 576 -10.02 3.63 26.96
C THR A 576 -11.03 4.80 26.94
N LEU A 577 -12.32 4.51 26.72
CA LEU A 577 -13.37 5.53 26.70
C LEU A 577 -13.81 5.99 28.10
N LYS A 578 -13.77 5.12 29.12
CA LYS A 578 -14.03 5.49 30.52
C LYS A 578 -13.01 6.51 31.03
N VAL A 579 -11.71 6.29 30.76
CA VAL A 579 -10.64 7.23 31.16
C VAL A 579 -10.86 8.62 30.55
N ARG A 580 -11.38 8.68 29.32
CA ARG A 580 -11.73 9.93 28.63
C ARG A 580 -13.08 10.53 29.05
N LYS A 581 -13.81 9.88 29.97
CA LYS A 581 -15.16 10.27 30.44
C LYS A 581 -16.19 10.34 29.29
N GLU A 582 -15.98 9.58 28.22
CA GLU A 582 -16.87 9.54 27.06
C GLU A 582 -18.02 8.53 27.23
N ILE A 583 -17.82 7.51 28.06
CA ILE A 583 -18.85 6.54 28.46
C ILE A 583 -18.91 6.49 29.99
N THR A 584 -20.13 6.39 30.52
CA THR A 584 -20.37 6.26 31.97
C THR A 584 -21.18 5.01 32.29
N GLY A 585 -20.82 4.30 33.36
CA GLY A 585 -21.56 3.14 33.88
C GLY A 585 -21.20 1.79 33.25
N GLU A 586 -22.03 0.79 33.55
CA GLU A 586 -21.88 -0.62 33.14
C GLU A 586 -22.71 -1.00 31.91
N LYS A 587 -23.25 -0.02 31.17
CA LYS A 587 -24.02 -0.31 29.95
C LYS A 587 -23.15 -1.01 28.90
N LYS A 588 -23.77 -1.86 28.08
CA LYS A 588 -23.14 -2.41 26.88
C LYS A 588 -22.64 -1.28 26.00
N MET A 589 -21.50 -1.50 25.36
CA MET A 589 -20.87 -0.52 24.49
C MET A 589 -21.49 -0.61 23.09
N ASN A 590 -21.80 0.53 22.46
CA ASN A 590 -22.33 0.54 21.10
C ASN A 590 -21.25 0.18 20.08
N GLU A 591 -21.66 -0.23 18.87
CA GLU A 591 -20.75 -0.58 17.76
C GLU A 591 -19.82 0.58 17.37
N TRP A 592 -20.35 1.80 17.26
CA TRP A 592 -19.56 2.99 16.93
C TRP A 592 -18.59 3.41 18.04
N ASP A 593 -18.93 3.12 19.29
CA ASP A 593 -18.06 3.36 20.44
C ASP A 593 -16.92 2.34 20.50
N PHE A 594 -17.21 1.05 20.23
CA PHE A 594 -16.16 0.04 20.13
C PHE A 594 -15.15 0.40 19.03
N ALA A 595 -15.62 0.77 17.83
CA ALA A 595 -14.75 1.13 16.71
C ALA A 595 -13.84 2.33 17.04
N TYR A 596 -14.36 3.33 17.75
CA TYR A 596 -13.58 4.49 18.18
C TYR A 596 -12.62 4.15 19.34
N GLY A 597 -13.09 3.43 20.35
CA GLY A 597 -12.29 3.03 21.51
C GLY A 597 -11.13 2.11 21.14
N SER A 598 -11.35 1.17 20.22
CA SER A 598 -10.30 0.27 19.72
C SER A 598 -9.26 1.03 18.89
N ALA A 599 -9.69 1.96 18.02
CA ALA A 599 -8.77 2.81 17.26
C ALA A 599 -7.92 3.71 18.18
N LEU A 600 -8.54 4.31 19.21
CA LEU A 600 -7.82 5.11 20.20
C LEU A 600 -6.82 4.27 21.00
N PHE A 601 -7.22 3.08 21.46
CA PHE A 601 -6.34 2.19 22.21
C PHE A 601 -5.13 1.79 21.36
N ARG A 602 -5.37 1.40 20.11
CA ARG A 602 -4.30 1.10 19.14
C ARG A 602 -3.36 2.29 18.95
N GLN A 603 -3.89 3.51 18.83
CA GLN A 603 -3.08 4.72 18.73
C GLN A 603 -2.28 5.02 20.01
N GLN A 604 -2.83 4.74 21.19
CA GLN A 604 -2.14 4.92 22.47
C GLN A 604 -0.97 3.95 22.62
N CYS A 605 -1.12 2.70 22.20
CA CYS A 605 -0.08 1.68 22.29
C CYS A 605 1.04 1.86 21.25
N PHE A 606 0.69 2.22 20.01
CA PHE A 606 1.63 2.14 18.87
C PHE A 606 1.87 3.48 18.15
N GLY A 607 1.23 4.57 18.59
CA GLY A 607 1.26 5.85 17.89
C GLY A 607 0.54 5.81 16.54
N PHE A 608 0.90 6.74 15.65
CA PHE A 608 0.30 6.82 14.31
C PHE A 608 1.11 6.01 13.30
N THR A 609 0.68 4.77 13.04
CA THR A 609 1.33 3.85 12.08
C THR A 609 1.29 4.34 10.63
N GLY A 610 0.39 5.28 10.29
CA GLY A 610 0.37 5.92 8.97
C GLY A 610 1.65 6.70 8.65
N SER A 611 2.44 7.10 9.67
CA SER A 611 3.76 7.70 9.48
C SER A 611 4.79 6.75 8.83
N LEU A 612 4.53 5.44 8.86
CA LEU A 612 5.38 4.42 8.25
C LEU A 612 5.26 4.36 6.73
N SER A 613 4.26 5.03 6.13
CA SER A 613 4.05 5.04 4.67
C SER A 613 5.31 5.45 3.88
N LYS A 614 6.19 6.27 4.49
CA LYS A 614 7.49 6.68 3.94
C LYS A 614 8.48 5.53 3.69
N TYR A 615 8.23 4.34 4.22
CA TYR A 615 9.06 3.15 4.00
C TYR A 615 8.48 2.19 2.95
N PHE A 616 7.24 2.41 2.51
CA PHE A 616 6.52 1.54 1.58
C PHE A 616 6.48 2.16 0.18
N HIS A 617 7.66 2.32 -0.41
CA HIS A 617 7.80 2.75 -1.81
C HIS A 617 7.40 1.64 -2.77
N PHE A 618 6.66 1.97 -3.83
CA PHE A 618 6.20 0.99 -4.82
C PHE A 618 7.37 0.20 -5.44
N GLU A 619 8.47 0.85 -5.79
CA GLU A 619 9.64 0.19 -6.39
C GLU A 619 10.27 -0.85 -5.43
N THR A 620 10.45 -0.49 -4.17
CA THR A 620 10.99 -1.40 -3.14
C THR A 620 10.04 -2.55 -2.86
N LEU A 621 8.73 -2.30 -2.85
CA LEU A 621 7.72 -3.34 -2.70
C LEU A 621 7.74 -4.33 -3.86
N LEU A 622 7.79 -3.85 -5.11
CA LEU A 622 7.84 -4.71 -6.29
C LEU A 622 9.14 -5.52 -6.36
N SER A 623 10.28 -4.90 -6.10
CA SER A 623 11.59 -5.59 -6.07
C SER A 623 11.70 -6.57 -4.89
N GLY A 624 11.13 -6.22 -3.75
CA GLY A 624 11.01 -7.09 -2.59
C GLY A 624 10.15 -8.32 -2.87
N PHE A 625 9.01 -8.11 -3.52
CA PHE A 625 8.14 -9.20 -3.95
C PHE A 625 8.83 -10.10 -4.99
N GLU A 626 9.54 -9.52 -5.97
CA GLU A 626 10.38 -10.28 -6.91
C GLU A 626 11.38 -11.19 -6.16
N THR A 627 12.10 -10.62 -5.19
CA THR A 627 13.09 -11.35 -4.40
C THR A 627 12.45 -12.51 -3.64
N LEU A 628 11.24 -12.31 -3.10
CA LEU A 628 10.48 -13.36 -2.44
C LEU A 628 10.12 -14.49 -3.41
N VAL A 629 9.52 -14.18 -4.56
CA VAL A 629 9.09 -15.21 -5.53
C VAL A 629 10.25 -15.88 -6.28
N ASP A 630 11.40 -15.21 -6.40
CA ASP A 630 12.64 -15.83 -6.88
C ASP A 630 13.11 -16.91 -5.90
N LYS A 631 13.19 -16.58 -4.61
CA LYS A 631 13.58 -17.55 -3.57
C LYS A 631 12.60 -18.71 -3.46
N LEU A 632 11.29 -18.43 -3.51
CA LEU A 632 10.26 -19.48 -3.40
C LEU A 632 10.15 -20.34 -4.67
N TYR A 633 10.14 -19.72 -5.85
CA TYR A 633 9.69 -20.36 -7.09
C TYR A 633 10.71 -20.33 -8.24
N GLY A 634 11.79 -19.54 -8.12
CA GLY A 634 12.75 -19.24 -9.18
C GLY A 634 12.17 -18.33 -10.27
N ILE A 635 11.28 -17.42 -9.89
CA ILE A 635 10.64 -16.45 -10.79
C ILE A 635 11.37 -15.10 -10.71
N ASN A 636 11.62 -14.49 -11.87
CA ASN A 636 12.22 -13.17 -12.00
C ASN A 636 11.32 -12.25 -12.85
N PHE A 637 11.47 -10.95 -12.66
CA PHE A 637 10.67 -9.91 -13.30
C PHE A 637 11.53 -9.07 -14.26
N ASP A 638 11.06 -8.89 -15.49
CA ASP A 638 11.60 -7.89 -16.42
C ASP A 638 10.65 -6.68 -16.43
N ILE A 639 11.02 -5.65 -15.67
CA ILE A 639 10.18 -4.46 -15.47
C ILE A 639 10.46 -3.46 -16.59
N THR A 640 9.42 -3.11 -17.34
CA THR A 640 9.47 -2.21 -18.50
C THR A 640 8.29 -1.25 -18.50
N VAL A 641 8.39 -0.19 -19.32
CA VAL A 641 7.25 0.69 -19.61
C VAL A 641 6.48 0.10 -20.80
N PRO A 642 5.14 0.03 -20.76
CA PRO A 642 4.34 -0.39 -21.90
C PRO A 642 4.63 0.41 -23.17
N LEU A 643 4.51 -0.24 -24.33
CA LEU A 643 4.62 0.42 -25.63
C LEU A 643 3.43 1.37 -25.88
N THR A 644 3.61 2.32 -26.80
CA THR A 644 2.54 3.25 -27.17
C THR A 644 1.30 2.53 -27.69
N GLY A 645 0.19 2.69 -26.98
CA GLY A 645 -1.10 2.05 -27.28
C GLY A 645 -1.23 0.62 -26.77
N GLU A 646 -0.25 0.09 -26.02
CA GLU A 646 -0.33 -1.20 -25.34
C GLU A 646 -1.26 -1.14 -24.12
N VAL A 647 -1.35 0.01 -23.48
CA VAL A 647 -2.29 0.30 -22.38
C VAL A 647 -2.77 1.76 -22.53
N TRP A 648 -3.70 2.17 -21.67
CA TRP A 648 -4.10 3.57 -21.54
C TRP A 648 -2.98 4.44 -20.96
N ASP A 649 -3.07 5.75 -21.15
CA ASP A 649 -2.15 6.71 -20.56
C ASP A 649 -2.29 6.73 -19.03
N GLY A 650 -1.16 6.70 -18.32
CA GLY A 650 -1.09 6.74 -16.84
C GLY A 650 0.19 6.12 -16.28
N ASN A 651 0.30 6.03 -14.95
CA ASN A 651 1.37 5.29 -14.28
C ASN A 651 1.09 3.79 -14.33
N VAL A 652 1.38 3.18 -15.49
CA VAL A 652 1.27 1.75 -15.72
C VAL A 652 2.65 1.12 -15.88
N VAL A 653 2.93 0.10 -15.07
CA VAL A 653 4.18 -0.67 -15.11
C VAL A 653 3.91 -2.02 -15.78
N LYS A 654 4.75 -2.42 -16.74
CA LYS A 654 4.69 -3.74 -17.37
C LYS A 654 5.76 -4.64 -16.77
N VAL A 655 5.34 -5.81 -16.30
CA VAL A 655 6.22 -6.82 -15.72
C VAL A 655 6.12 -8.09 -16.57
N GLU A 656 7.21 -8.44 -17.26
CA GLU A 656 7.34 -9.76 -17.88
C GLU A 656 7.83 -10.78 -16.84
N VAL A 657 7.04 -11.82 -16.62
CA VAL A 657 7.35 -12.85 -15.63
C VAL A 657 8.10 -13.98 -16.29
N LYS A 658 9.29 -14.32 -15.77
CA LYS A 658 10.17 -15.36 -16.32
C LYS A 658 10.56 -16.35 -15.23
N LYS A 659 10.71 -17.62 -15.60
CA LYS A 659 11.32 -18.65 -14.76
C LYS A 659 12.48 -19.27 -15.52
N SER A 660 13.71 -19.00 -15.06
CA SER A 660 14.92 -19.29 -15.82
C SER A 660 14.88 -18.68 -17.24
N LYS A 661 14.78 -19.50 -18.30
CA LYS A 661 14.66 -19.03 -19.69
C LYS A 661 13.21 -19.05 -20.23
N THR A 662 12.27 -19.54 -19.43
CA THR A 662 10.88 -19.70 -19.84
C THR A 662 10.09 -18.43 -19.50
N PHE A 663 9.49 -17.82 -20.51
CA PHE A 663 8.51 -16.76 -20.32
C PHE A 663 7.20 -17.36 -19.79
N LEU A 664 6.68 -16.80 -18.69
CA LEU A 664 5.46 -17.26 -18.03
C LEU A 664 4.25 -16.40 -18.42
N GLY A 665 4.40 -15.08 -18.55
CA GLY A 665 3.30 -14.19 -18.89
C GLY A 665 3.61 -12.72 -18.59
N VAL A 666 2.58 -11.86 -18.66
CA VAL A 666 2.70 -10.42 -18.42
C VAL A 666 1.75 -9.97 -17.32
N ILE A 667 2.24 -9.15 -16.41
CA ILE A 667 1.45 -8.40 -15.42
C ILE A 667 1.54 -6.92 -15.78
N TYR A 668 0.42 -6.24 -15.96
CA TYR A 668 0.35 -4.78 -15.98
C TYR A 668 -0.12 -4.29 -14.62
N ILE A 669 0.59 -3.32 -14.04
CA ILE A 669 0.23 -2.76 -12.73
C ILE A 669 -0.11 -1.29 -12.96
N ASP A 670 -1.39 -0.96 -12.83
CA ASP A 670 -1.93 0.39 -13.00
C ASP A 670 -2.15 1.04 -11.64
N LEU A 671 -1.32 2.04 -11.32
CA LEU A 671 -1.22 2.64 -9.99
C LEU A 671 -2.18 3.82 -9.78
N ASP A 672 -2.73 4.37 -10.85
CA ASP A 672 -3.38 5.68 -10.82
C ASP A 672 -4.77 5.63 -10.21
N ASN A 673 -5.02 6.42 -9.18
CA ASN A 673 -6.37 6.72 -8.71
C ASN A 673 -7.03 7.73 -9.65
N ARG A 674 -8.05 7.29 -10.40
CA ARG A 674 -8.79 8.17 -11.33
C ARG A 674 -10.28 7.85 -11.35
N PRO A 675 -11.17 8.84 -11.57
CA PRO A 675 -12.63 8.64 -11.56
C PRO A 675 -13.18 7.67 -12.61
N SER A 676 -12.38 7.30 -13.63
CA SER A 676 -12.79 6.33 -14.63
C SER A 676 -12.67 4.88 -14.16
N LYS A 677 -11.94 4.61 -13.07
CA LYS A 677 -11.89 3.29 -12.44
C LYS A 677 -13.18 3.06 -11.66
N LEU A 678 -13.94 2.04 -12.08
CA LEU A 678 -15.25 1.73 -11.48
C LEU A 678 -15.16 0.78 -10.27
N THR A 679 -14.01 0.13 -10.11
CA THR A 679 -13.73 -0.87 -9.09
C THR A 679 -12.53 -0.44 -8.25
N GLY A 680 -12.47 -0.94 -7.02
CA GLY A 680 -11.33 -0.74 -6.12
C GLY A 680 -10.09 -1.51 -6.58
N ASP A 681 -9.19 -1.75 -5.63
CA ASP A 681 -7.99 -2.55 -5.88
C ASP A 681 -8.40 -3.98 -6.27
N CYS A 682 -7.96 -4.45 -7.44
CA CYS A 682 -8.35 -5.76 -7.96
C CYS A 682 -7.43 -6.30 -9.07
N HIS A 683 -7.52 -7.61 -9.27
CA HIS A 683 -6.87 -8.38 -10.33
C HIS A 683 -7.85 -8.72 -11.46
N TYR A 684 -7.50 -8.34 -12.70
CA TYR A 684 -8.16 -8.79 -13.92
C TYR A 684 -7.29 -9.80 -14.66
N THR A 685 -7.86 -10.95 -15.01
CA THR A 685 -7.30 -11.80 -16.07
C THR A 685 -7.75 -11.25 -17.41
N VAL A 686 -6.81 -10.86 -18.28
CA VAL A 686 -7.07 -10.38 -19.65
C VAL A 686 -6.96 -11.53 -20.66
N ARG A 687 -6.08 -12.49 -20.37
CA ARG A 687 -5.96 -13.75 -21.11
C ARG A 687 -5.53 -14.85 -20.18
N CYS A 688 -6.23 -15.97 -20.22
CA CYS A 688 -5.90 -17.16 -19.42
C CYS A 688 -4.75 -17.96 -20.03
N ALA A 689 -4.08 -18.75 -19.19
CA ALA A 689 -3.21 -19.81 -19.69
C ALA A 689 -4.06 -20.97 -20.24
N LYS A 690 -3.60 -21.62 -21.31
CA LYS A 690 -4.06 -22.96 -21.70
C LYS A 690 -3.02 -23.65 -22.56
N GLN A 691 -3.12 -24.97 -22.70
CA GLN A 691 -2.36 -25.69 -23.70
C GLN A 691 -3.07 -25.64 -25.05
N LEU A 692 -2.38 -25.12 -26.07
CA LEU A 692 -2.88 -25.02 -27.44
C LEU A 692 -2.75 -26.36 -28.17
N ALA A 693 -3.45 -26.50 -29.29
CA ALA A 693 -3.35 -27.69 -30.15
C ALA A 693 -1.93 -27.97 -30.67
N SER A 694 -1.08 -26.94 -30.77
CA SER A 694 0.35 -27.10 -31.14
C SER A 694 1.18 -27.79 -30.05
N GLY A 695 0.66 -27.89 -28.83
CA GLY A 695 1.39 -28.31 -27.63
C GLY A 695 2.03 -27.14 -26.88
N ASP A 696 2.11 -25.96 -27.48
CA ASP A 696 2.56 -24.73 -26.82
C ASP A 696 1.52 -24.23 -25.81
N PHE A 697 1.97 -23.40 -24.88
CA PHE A 697 1.08 -22.75 -23.93
C PHE A 697 0.76 -21.33 -24.36
N GLN A 698 -0.54 -21.00 -24.33
CA GLN A 698 -0.99 -19.62 -24.32
C GLN A 698 -0.49 -18.92 -23.06
N THR A 699 0.19 -17.79 -23.21
CA THR A 699 0.76 -17.05 -22.08
C THR A 699 -0.29 -16.16 -21.42
N PRO A 700 -0.51 -16.26 -20.10
CA PRO A 700 -1.44 -15.40 -19.38
C PRO A 700 -1.05 -13.92 -19.45
N ILE A 701 -2.07 -13.06 -19.46
CA ILE A 701 -1.94 -11.61 -19.31
C ILE A 701 -2.89 -11.19 -18.20
N VAL A 702 -2.38 -10.46 -17.23
CA VAL A 702 -3.17 -9.94 -16.11
C VAL A 702 -2.94 -8.45 -15.91
N VAL A 703 -3.93 -7.77 -15.33
CA VAL A 703 -3.87 -6.35 -14.96
C VAL A 703 -4.22 -6.23 -13.49
N LEU A 704 -3.33 -5.62 -12.71
CA LEU A 704 -3.62 -5.16 -11.36
C LEU A 704 -4.05 -3.70 -11.44
N SER A 705 -5.30 -3.42 -11.10
CA SER A 705 -5.83 -2.06 -10.99
C SER A 705 -5.75 -1.65 -9.53
N LEU A 706 -4.92 -0.66 -9.21
CA LEU A 706 -4.73 -0.15 -7.84
C LEU A 706 -5.06 1.35 -7.78
N ASN A 707 -5.41 1.88 -6.61
CA ASN A 707 -5.73 3.30 -6.41
C ASN A 707 -4.72 4.00 -5.49
N ILE A 708 -3.44 4.03 -5.90
CA ILE A 708 -2.32 4.37 -5.00
C ILE A 708 -1.61 5.68 -5.33
N ALA A 709 -1.71 6.16 -6.58
CA ALA A 709 -0.99 7.35 -7.06
C ALA A 709 -1.94 8.37 -7.67
N ASP A 710 -1.66 9.66 -7.49
CA ASP A 710 -2.22 10.69 -8.37
C ASP A 710 -1.64 10.47 -9.79
N PRO A 711 -2.44 10.54 -10.87
CA PRO A 711 -1.97 10.38 -12.25
C PRO A 711 -0.79 11.28 -12.65
N LYS A 712 -0.55 12.37 -11.92
CA LYS A 712 0.56 13.31 -12.17
C LYS A 712 1.81 13.01 -11.34
N SER A 713 1.72 12.11 -10.36
CA SER A 713 2.85 11.74 -9.51
C SER A 713 3.90 11.00 -10.35
N ALA A 714 5.17 11.38 -10.17
CA ALA A 714 6.27 10.59 -10.69
C ALA A 714 6.33 9.25 -9.96
N LEU A 715 6.51 8.15 -10.70
CA LEU A 715 6.51 6.78 -10.19
C LEU A 715 7.46 6.57 -8.98
N GLU A 716 8.62 7.22 -9.00
CA GLU A 716 9.64 7.19 -7.94
C GLU A 716 9.15 7.73 -6.58
N ASN A 717 8.11 8.56 -6.59
CA ASN A 717 7.55 9.19 -5.40
C ASN A 717 6.27 8.49 -4.89
N VAL A 718 5.88 7.37 -5.50
CA VAL A 718 4.67 6.63 -5.10
C VAL A 718 4.95 5.82 -3.83
N THR A 719 4.35 6.26 -2.72
CA THR A 719 4.37 5.59 -1.42
C THR A 719 2.99 5.08 -1.05
N MET A 720 2.93 3.99 -0.29
CA MET A 720 1.70 3.30 0.08
C MET A 720 1.53 3.31 1.60
N SER A 721 0.29 3.32 2.10
CA SER A 721 0.06 3.00 3.51
C SER A 721 0.39 1.52 3.78
N PRO A 722 0.70 1.10 5.02
CA PRO A 722 0.93 -0.31 5.32
C PRO A 722 -0.23 -1.22 4.91
N SER A 723 -1.49 -0.78 5.04
CA SER A 723 -2.65 -1.58 4.61
C SER A 723 -2.71 -1.68 3.09
N THR A 724 -2.43 -0.60 2.37
CA THR A 724 -2.39 -0.63 0.90
C THR A 724 -1.24 -1.50 0.39
N ALA A 725 -0.09 -1.50 1.06
CA ALA A 725 1.05 -2.35 0.71
C ALA A 725 0.77 -3.86 0.94
N GLU A 726 0.00 -4.20 1.96
CA GLU A 726 -0.52 -5.56 2.16
C GLU A 726 -1.51 -5.96 1.05
N THR A 727 -2.44 -5.07 0.67
CA THR A 727 -3.33 -5.27 -0.47
C THR A 727 -2.53 -5.49 -1.76
N PHE A 728 -1.44 -4.75 -1.98
CA PHE A 728 -0.55 -5.00 -3.12
C PHE A 728 0.03 -6.42 -3.11
N PHE A 729 0.46 -6.94 -1.96
CA PHE A 729 0.92 -8.33 -1.82
C PHE A 729 -0.21 -9.34 -2.10
N HIS A 730 -1.42 -9.07 -1.61
CA HIS A 730 -2.61 -9.87 -1.89
C HIS A 730 -2.87 -9.98 -3.40
N GLU A 731 -2.94 -8.85 -4.10
CA GLU A 731 -3.18 -8.79 -5.55
C GLU A 731 -2.05 -9.44 -6.36
N MET A 732 -0.79 -9.24 -5.95
CA MET A 732 0.35 -9.94 -6.54
C MET A 732 0.30 -11.45 -6.31
N GLY A 733 -0.31 -11.92 -5.22
CA GLY A 733 -0.60 -13.33 -4.98
C GLY A 733 -1.52 -13.92 -6.05
N HIS A 734 -2.61 -13.23 -6.41
CA HIS A 734 -3.46 -13.61 -7.53
C HIS A 734 -2.71 -13.58 -8.87
N ALA A 735 -1.92 -12.52 -9.11
CA ALA A 735 -1.15 -12.41 -10.34
C ALA A 735 -0.17 -13.58 -10.52
N ILE A 736 0.56 -13.97 -9.47
CA ILE A 736 1.47 -15.12 -9.50
C ILE A 736 0.70 -16.44 -9.65
N HIS A 737 -0.46 -16.58 -9.02
CA HIS A 737 -1.30 -17.75 -9.24
C HIS A 737 -1.70 -17.90 -10.71
N SER A 738 -2.05 -16.79 -11.38
CA SER A 738 -2.32 -16.78 -12.83
C SER A 738 -1.09 -17.14 -13.67
N MET A 739 0.13 -16.80 -13.23
CA MET A 739 1.39 -17.17 -13.94
C MET A 739 1.78 -18.64 -13.74
N LEU A 740 1.54 -19.18 -12.54
CA LEU A 740 1.89 -20.54 -12.16
C LEU A 740 0.84 -21.56 -12.59
N GLY A 741 -0.44 -21.21 -12.51
CA GLY A 741 -1.62 -22.02 -12.86
C GLY A 741 -1.81 -22.21 -14.36
N ARG A 742 -0.76 -22.73 -15.02
CA ARG A 742 -0.72 -23.05 -16.45
C ARG A 742 -1.28 -24.43 -16.70
N THR A 743 -2.60 -24.49 -16.77
CA THR A 743 -3.39 -25.71 -16.94
C THR A 743 -3.55 -26.10 -18.41
N ARG A 744 -3.95 -27.36 -18.65
CA ARG A 744 -4.28 -27.83 -20.00
C ARG A 744 -5.47 -27.09 -20.58
N TYR A 745 -6.50 -26.88 -19.76
CA TYR A 745 -7.74 -26.21 -20.13
C TYR A 745 -7.81 -24.81 -19.54
N GLN A 746 -8.32 -23.84 -20.31
CA GLN A 746 -8.48 -22.49 -19.76
C GLN A 746 -9.51 -22.46 -18.64
N HIS A 747 -10.52 -23.34 -18.70
CA HIS A 747 -11.64 -23.37 -17.78
C HIS A 747 -11.22 -23.59 -16.32
N THR A 748 -10.02 -24.13 -16.12
CA THR A 748 -9.39 -24.38 -14.82
C THR A 748 -8.12 -23.56 -14.59
N ALA A 749 -7.78 -22.60 -15.46
CA ALA A 749 -6.51 -21.87 -15.39
C ALA A 749 -6.47 -20.82 -14.28
N GLY A 750 -5.31 -20.72 -13.62
CA GLY A 750 -5.05 -19.71 -12.60
C GLY A 750 -6.16 -19.65 -11.53
N THR A 751 -6.82 -18.50 -11.43
CA THR A 751 -7.90 -18.23 -10.48
C THR A 751 -9.27 -18.78 -10.87
N ARG A 752 -9.41 -19.52 -11.99
CA ARG A 752 -10.66 -20.20 -12.40
C ARG A 752 -10.88 -21.49 -11.59
N CYS A 753 -11.11 -21.30 -10.30
CA CYS A 753 -11.40 -22.34 -9.33
C CYS A 753 -12.41 -21.79 -8.29
N PRO A 754 -12.93 -22.61 -7.37
CA PRO A 754 -13.79 -22.14 -6.28
C PRO A 754 -13.15 -20.96 -5.52
N THR A 755 -13.96 -19.98 -5.12
CA THR A 755 -13.50 -18.72 -4.51
C THR A 755 -12.64 -18.96 -3.27
N ASP A 756 -13.02 -19.92 -2.43
CA ASP A 756 -12.28 -20.29 -1.21
C ASP A 756 -10.90 -20.94 -1.47
N ILE A 757 -10.61 -21.36 -2.70
CA ILE A 757 -9.26 -21.74 -3.16
C ILE A 757 -8.56 -20.60 -3.89
N ALA A 758 -9.28 -19.83 -4.72
CA ALA A 758 -8.71 -18.73 -5.49
C ALA A 758 -8.06 -17.66 -4.59
N GLU A 759 -8.60 -17.50 -3.37
CA GLU A 759 -8.16 -16.59 -2.32
C GLU A 759 -6.99 -17.13 -1.46
N VAL A 760 -6.65 -18.42 -1.53
CA VAL A 760 -5.57 -18.98 -0.68
C VAL A 760 -4.20 -18.42 -1.05
N PRO A 761 -3.80 -18.32 -2.34
CA PRO A 761 -2.51 -17.73 -2.70
C PRO A 761 -2.37 -16.26 -2.29
N SER A 762 -3.44 -15.47 -2.37
CA SER A 762 -3.42 -14.04 -2.01
C SER A 762 -3.32 -13.84 -0.50
N HIS A 763 -4.14 -14.53 0.30
CA HIS A 763 -4.04 -14.50 1.76
C HIS A 763 -2.69 -15.05 2.26
N LEU A 764 -2.11 -16.05 1.59
CA LEU A 764 -0.76 -16.51 1.95
C LEU A 764 0.29 -15.40 1.75
N MET A 765 0.17 -14.56 0.71
CA MET A 765 1.05 -13.41 0.53
C MET A 765 0.86 -12.34 1.61
N GLU A 766 -0.33 -12.20 2.21
CA GLU A 766 -0.51 -11.37 3.41
C GLU A 766 0.29 -11.90 4.60
N PHE A 767 0.32 -13.23 4.81
CA PHE A 767 1.17 -13.83 5.84
C PHE A 767 2.66 -13.56 5.60
N PHE A 768 3.12 -13.64 4.35
CA PHE A 768 4.49 -13.23 4.00
C PHE A 768 4.71 -11.74 4.29
N PHE A 769 3.79 -10.87 3.90
CA PHE A 769 3.90 -9.43 4.14
C PHE A 769 3.99 -9.11 5.65
N ASN A 770 3.29 -9.87 6.50
CA ASN A 770 3.30 -9.66 7.95
C ASN A 770 4.48 -10.34 8.69
N ASP A 771 5.44 -10.94 7.97
CA ASP A 771 6.62 -11.53 8.60
C ASP A 771 7.74 -10.47 8.79
N PRO A 772 8.34 -10.33 9.99
CA PRO A 772 9.39 -9.33 10.24
C PRO A 772 10.57 -9.41 9.27
N ARG A 773 10.94 -10.62 8.81
CA ARG A 773 12.07 -10.84 7.89
C ARG A 773 11.74 -10.35 6.48
N ILE A 774 10.47 -10.39 6.10
CA ILE A 774 9.97 -9.86 4.84
C ILE A 774 9.81 -8.34 4.92
N LEU A 775 9.19 -7.82 5.99
CA LEU A 775 9.06 -6.37 6.21
C LEU A 775 10.42 -5.68 6.20
N LYS A 776 11.42 -6.25 6.89
CA LYS A 776 12.79 -5.71 6.86
C LYS A 776 13.39 -5.63 5.45
N MET A 777 13.06 -6.59 4.58
CA MET A 777 13.54 -6.63 3.20
C MET A 777 12.89 -5.54 2.33
N ILE A 778 11.60 -5.26 2.54
CA ILE A 778 10.78 -4.41 1.64
C ILE A 778 10.58 -2.98 2.16
N CYS A 779 10.73 -2.74 3.46
CA CYS A 779 10.53 -1.44 4.09
C CYS A 779 11.84 -0.65 4.12
N LYS A 780 12.07 0.18 3.09
CA LYS A 780 13.23 1.06 2.99
C LYS A 780 12.78 2.49 2.69
N ASP A 781 13.41 3.47 3.33
CA ASP A 781 13.16 4.87 3.02
C ASP A 781 13.78 5.28 1.67
N SER A 782 13.52 6.51 1.22
CA SER A 782 14.06 7.06 -0.02
C SER A 782 15.60 7.12 -0.09
N SER A 783 16.29 7.04 1.05
CA SER A 783 17.74 6.94 1.13
C SER A 783 18.26 5.49 1.14
N GLY A 784 17.35 4.51 1.13
CA GLY A 784 17.65 3.09 1.20
C GLY A 784 17.87 2.55 2.62
N ARG A 785 17.63 3.36 3.66
CA ARG A 785 17.74 2.92 5.05
C ARG A 785 16.57 2.00 5.40
N GLU A 786 16.87 0.90 6.07
CA GLU A 786 15.87 -0.04 6.56
C GLU A 786 15.02 0.61 7.65
N ILE A 787 13.75 0.21 7.72
CA ILE A 787 12.87 0.54 8.85
C ILE A 787 13.44 -0.02 10.16
N ASP A 788 13.18 0.69 11.25
CA ASP A 788 13.59 0.27 12.59
C ASP A 788 12.90 -1.04 12.99
N PRO A 789 13.60 -2.04 13.56
CA PRO A 789 13.00 -3.29 14.01
C PRO A 789 11.81 -3.06 14.97
N GLU A 790 11.93 -2.12 15.89
CA GLU A 790 10.89 -1.74 16.84
C GLU A 790 9.63 -1.21 16.14
N ALA A 791 9.81 -0.49 15.02
CA ALA A 791 8.69 -0.02 14.20
C ALA A 791 8.01 -1.15 13.41
N ILE A 792 8.76 -2.19 13.01
CA ILE A 792 8.19 -3.41 12.43
C ILE A 792 7.37 -4.15 13.49
N GLU A 793 7.92 -4.33 14.68
CA GLU A 793 7.25 -5.02 15.79
C GLU A 793 5.97 -4.29 16.19
N ALA A 794 6.03 -2.96 16.36
CA ALA A 794 4.86 -2.12 16.60
C ALA A 794 3.80 -2.23 15.50
N LEU A 795 4.22 -2.29 14.22
CA LEU A 795 3.30 -2.47 13.10
C LEU A 795 2.57 -3.82 13.18
N ILE A 796 3.32 -4.92 13.38
CA ILE A 796 2.76 -6.28 13.47
C ILE A 796 1.86 -6.43 14.71
N ALA A 797 2.31 -5.92 15.85
CA ALA A 797 1.56 -5.90 17.09
C ALA A 797 0.25 -5.11 16.92
N SER A 798 0.31 -3.90 16.34
CA SER A 798 -0.87 -3.06 16.12
C SER A 798 -1.97 -3.74 15.30
N ARG A 799 -1.60 -4.59 14.33
CA ARG A 799 -2.50 -5.39 13.48
C ARG A 799 -3.09 -6.58 14.20
N SER A 800 -2.36 -7.14 15.15
CA SER A 800 -2.81 -8.28 15.96
C SER A 800 -3.87 -7.88 16.99
N LEU A 801 -3.83 -6.61 17.43
CA LEU A 801 -4.72 -6.06 18.44
C LEU A 801 -6.17 -6.02 17.92
N PHE A 802 -7.11 -6.54 18.72
CA PHE A 802 -8.54 -6.68 18.39
C PHE A 802 -8.88 -7.69 17.28
N SER A 803 -7.94 -8.55 16.91
CA SER A 803 -8.14 -9.51 15.81
C SER A 803 -9.19 -10.60 16.11
N GLY A 804 -9.52 -10.85 17.39
CA GLY A 804 -10.60 -11.76 17.78
C GLY A 804 -11.96 -11.19 17.42
N MET A 805 -12.21 -9.95 17.82
CA MET A 805 -13.42 -9.21 17.46
C MET A 805 -13.53 -8.98 15.95
N GLU A 806 -12.43 -8.66 15.26
CA GLU A 806 -12.43 -8.53 13.79
C GLU A 806 -12.80 -9.85 13.10
N THR A 807 -12.28 -10.99 13.58
CA THR A 807 -12.62 -12.32 13.05
C THR A 807 -14.10 -12.66 13.27
N LEU A 808 -14.64 -12.40 14.45
CA LEU A 808 -16.06 -12.59 14.73
C LEU A 808 -16.96 -11.65 13.95
N GLN A 809 -16.50 -10.44 13.65
CA GLN A 809 -17.25 -9.50 12.82
C GLN A 809 -17.35 -10.00 11.37
N GLN A 810 -16.26 -10.53 10.80
CA GLN A 810 -16.30 -11.19 9.48
C GLN A 810 -17.12 -12.49 9.50
N THR A 811 -17.12 -13.21 10.62
CA THR A 811 -17.94 -14.42 10.83
C THR A 811 -19.42 -14.06 10.84
N HIS A 812 -19.80 -12.96 11.47
CA HIS A 812 -21.16 -12.43 11.46
C HIS A 812 -21.62 -12.04 10.05
N TYR A 813 -20.79 -11.35 9.26
CA TYR A 813 -21.10 -11.01 7.87
C TYR A 813 -21.27 -12.25 7.00
N SER A 814 -20.38 -13.23 7.18
CA SER A 814 -20.41 -14.52 6.48
C SER A 814 -21.67 -15.32 6.82
N LEU A 815 -22.04 -15.36 8.10
CA LEU A 815 -23.22 -16.08 8.56
C LEU A 815 -24.49 -15.42 8.07
N PHE A 816 -24.56 -14.08 8.09
CA PHE A 816 -25.69 -13.36 7.51
C PHE A 816 -25.86 -13.66 6.02
N ASP A 817 -24.81 -13.57 5.21
CA ASP A 817 -24.87 -13.90 3.78
C ASP A 817 -25.32 -15.34 3.53
N LEU A 818 -24.75 -16.30 4.27
CA LEU A 818 -25.07 -17.72 4.15
C LEU A 818 -26.53 -18.04 4.54
N GLU A 819 -27.00 -17.48 5.65
CA GLU A 819 -28.35 -17.71 6.17
C GLU A 819 -29.42 -16.98 5.34
N ALA A 820 -29.13 -15.74 4.89
CA ALA A 820 -30.04 -14.96 4.04
C ALA A 820 -30.34 -15.68 2.71
N HIS A 821 -29.41 -16.47 2.20
CA HIS A 821 -29.56 -17.31 1.01
C HIS A 821 -29.89 -18.79 1.33
N GLY A 822 -29.96 -19.12 2.62
CA GLY A 822 -30.20 -20.47 3.14
C GLY A 822 -31.68 -20.88 3.11
N PRO A 823 -31.97 -22.17 3.36
CA PRO A 823 -33.32 -22.72 3.23
C PRO A 823 -34.32 -22.16 4.24
N GLU A 824 -33.87 -21.67 5.40
CA GLU A 824 -34.74 -21.11 6.44
C GLU A 824 -35.15 -19.66 6.14
N TYR A 825 -34.20 -18.76 5.88
CA TYR A 825 -34.49 -17.32 5.82
C TYR A 825 -34.74 -16.78 4.42
N ALA A 826 -34.19 -17.39 3.36
CA ALA A 826 -34.45 -16.93 1.99
C ALA A 826 -35.95 -16.83 1.64
N PRO A 827 -36.81 -17.84 1.94
CA PRO A 827 -38.25 -17.72 1.70
C PRO A 827 -38.91 -16.65 2.58
N LEU A 828 -38.48 -16.48 3.84
CA LEU A 828 -39.03 -15.46 4.73
C LEU A 828 -38.71 -14.04 4.27
N ILE A 829 -37.50 -13.82 3.76
CA ILE A 829 -37.07 -12.55 3.15
C ILE A 829 -37.87 -12.29 1.87
N ALA A 830 -38.01 -13.30 1.00
CA ALA A 830 -38.75 -13.20 -0.24
C ALA A 830 -40.23 -12.82 -0.03
N GLU A 831 -40.83 -13.27 1.07
CA GLU A 831 -42.22 -12.96 1.44
C GLU A 831 -42.37 -11.69 2.28
N GLY A 832 -41.27 -10.98 2.58
CA GLY A 832 -41.27 -9.78 3.43
C GLY A 832 -41.62 -10.06 4.91
N LYS A 833 -41.58 -11.33 5.34
CA LYS A 833 -41.81 -11.74 6.74
C LYS A 833 -40.56 -11.52 7.63
N MET A 834 -39.40 -11.44 7.00
CA MET A 834 -38.11 -11.11 7.62
C MET A 834 -37.45 -10.02 6.78
N THR A 835 -36.94 -8.97 7.43
CA THR A 835 -36.10 -7.97 6.74
C THR A 835 -34.63 -8.37 6.82
N SER A 836 -33.83 -7.94 5.85
CA SER A 836 -32.39 -8.17 5.84
C SER A 836 -31.72 -7.62 7.11
N THR A 837 -32.16 -6.43 7.54
CA THR A 837 -31.68 -5.73 8.73
C THR A 837 -32.01 -6.52 10.00
N ARG A 838 -33.24 -7.01 10.13
CA ARG A 838 -33.64 -7.78 11.32
C ARG A 838 -32.84 -9.06 11.44
N LEU A 839 -32.69 -9.83 10.36
CA LEU A 839 -31.90 -11.06 10.34
C LEU A 839 -30.44 -10.77 10.75
N PHE A 840 -29.83 -9.77 10.14
CA PHE A 840 -28.45 -9.37 10.42
C PHE A 840 -28.23 -9.12 11.92
N TYR A 841 -29.11 -8.34 12.57
CA TYR A 841 -28.95 -8.04 14.00
C TYR A 841 -29.35 -9.20 14.92
N GLU A 842 -30.29 -10.06 14.53
CA GLU A 842 -30.60 -11.30 15.27
C GLU A 842 -29.40 -12.25 15.31
N LEU A 843 -28.68 -12.41 14.19
CA LEU A 843 -27.44 -13.19 14.12
C LEU A 843 -26.28 -12.48 14.85
N GLY A 844 -26.15 -11.16 14.70
CA GLY A 844 -25.08 -10.38 15.31
C GLY A 844 -25.11 -10.41 16.83
N ARG A 845 -26.30 -10.40 17.45
CA ARG A 845 -26.48 -10.54 18.90
C ARG A 845 -26.03 -11.92 19.43
N LYS A 846 -26.05 -12.95 18.59
CA LYS A 846 -25.51 -14.27 18.92
C LYS A 846 -24.00 -14.33 18.75
N CYS A 847 -23.46 -13.67 17.71
CA CYS A 847 -22.03 -13.66 17.41
C CYS A 847 -21.22 -12.81 18.39
N VAL A 848 -21.73 -11.63 18.76
CA VAL A 848 -21.04 -10.66 19.64
C VAL A 848 -22.03 -10.11 20.68
N PRO A 849 -22.39 -10.90 21.71
CA PRO A 849 -23.45 -10.54 22.67
C PRO A 849 -23.11 -9.37 23.59
N LEU A 850 -21.83 -8.98 23.67
CA LEU A 850 -21.31 -7.95 24.58
C LEU A 850 -21.42 -6.52 24.03
N LEU A 851 -21.68 -6.36 22.72
CA LEU A 851 -21.95 -5.07 22.11
C LEU A 851 -23.45 -4.80 22.05
N GLU A 852 -23.82 -3.53 22.25
CA GLU A 852 -25.16 -3.05 21.97
C GLU A 852 -25.27 -2.83 20.45
N ARG A 853 -26.23 -3.53 19.83
CA ARG A 853 -26.49 -3.44 18.39
C ARG A 853 -27.93 -2.98 18.18
N ASN A 854 -28.08 -1.77 17.65
CA ASN A 854 -29.39 -1.18 17.41
C ASN A 854 -29.99 -1.69 16.09
N ASP A 855 -31.28 -1.99 16.11
CA ASP A 855 -32.03 -2.44 14.92
C ASP A 855 -32.60 -1.28 14.10
N ASP A 856 -32.28 -0.02 14.46
CA ASP A 856 -32.68 1.20 13.77
C ASP A 856 -31.76 1.59 12.60
N VAL A 857 -30.69 0.82 12.38
CA VAL A 857 -29.72 0.98 11.29
C VAL A 857 -29.75 -0.20 10.33
N ALA A 858 -29.53 0.03 9.04
CA ALA A 858 -29.67 -0.95 7.97
C ALA A 858 -28.31 -1.32 7.33
N TRP A 859 -27.38 -1.85 8.12
CA TRP A 859 -26.05 -2.27 7.64
C TRP A 859 -26.10 -3.12 6.35
N PRO A 860 -27.00 -4.13 6.21
CA PRO A 860 -27.06 -4.96 5.00
C PRO A 860 -27.31 -4.18 3.69
N GLN A 861 -27.92 -3.00 3.75
CA GLN A 861 -28.17 -2.17 2.56
C GLN A 861 -26.91 -1.57 1.95
N ARG A 862 -25.78 -1.62 2.68
CA ARG A 862 -24.46 -1.24 2.17
C ARG A 862 -23.53 -2.43 2.00
N PHE A 863 -24.03 -3.65 2.13
CA PHE A 863 -23.21 -4.85 1.97
C PHE A 863 -23.12 -5.27 0.50
N GLY A 864 -22.29 -4.54 -0.27
CA GLY A 864 -22.16 -4.72 -1.72
C GLY A 864 -21.85 -6.15 -2.18
N HIS A 865 -21.18 -6.95 -1.33
CA HIS A 865 -20.87 -8.35 -1.61
C HIS A 865 -22.11 -9.23 -1.83
N LEU A 866 -23.28 -8.87 -1.30
CA LEU A 866 -24.52 -9.59 -1.58
C LEU A 866 -24.84 -9.66 -3.08
N GLY A 867 -24.43 -8.65 -3.86
CA GLY A 867 -24.62 -8.61 -5.31
C GLY A 867 -23.82 -9.71 -6.03
N PRO A 868 -22.49 -9.63 -6.13
CA PRO A 868 -21.70 -10.60 -6.89
C PRO A 868 -21.36 -11.91 -6.15
N TYR A 869 -21.37 -11.94 -4.81
CA TYR A 869 -20.84 -13.05 -4.00
C TYR A 869 -21.88 -13.74 -3.10
N GLY A 870 -23.17 -13.65 -3.42
CA GLY A 870 -24.24 -14.21 -2.57
C GLY A 870 -23.96 -15.66 -2.13
N ALA A 871 -24.11 -15.92 -0.84
CA ALA A 871 -23.83 -17.18 -0.14
C ALA A 871 -22.37 -17.66 -0.15
N LYS A 872 -21.39 -16.81 -0.49
CA LYS A 872 -19.97 -17.19 -0.60
C LYS A 872 -19.05 -16.34 0.26
N TYR A 873 -19.54 -15.37 1.03
CA TYR A 873 -18.66 -14.45 1.78
C TYR A 873 -17.78 -15.18 2.82
N TYR A 874 -18.23 -16.33 3.35
CA TYR A 874 -17.41 -17.16 4.25
C TYR A 874 -16.11 -17.70 3.60
N SER A 875 -16.02 -17.69 2.26
CA SER A 875 -14.85 -18.16 1.50
C SER A 875 -13.58 -17.43 1.90
N TYR A 876 -13.65 -16.13 2.25
CA TYR A 876 -12.51 -15.37 2.75
C TYR A 876 -11.95 -15.94 4.06
N LEU A 877 -12.82 -16.33 4.99
CA LEU A 877 -12.41 -16.94 6.26
C LEU A 877 -11.83 -18.34 6.05
N VAL A 878 -12.39 -19.14 5.14
CA VAL A 878 -11.84 -20.45 4.77
C VAL A 878 -10.47 -20.31 4.12
N ALA A 879 -10.32 -19.37 3.18
CA ALA A 879 -9.06 -19.11 2.52
C ALA A 879 -7.99 -18.62 3.49
N LYS A 880 -8.34 -17.70 4.41
CA LYS A 880 -7.45 -17.23 5.48
C LYS A 880 -7.06 -18.36 6.44
N ALA A 881 -8.00 -19.24 6.79
CA ALA A 881 -7.73 -20.41 7.62
C ALA A 881 -6.76 -21.38 6.92
N ALA A 882 -7.03 -21.75 5.67
CA ALA A 882 -6.16 -22.62 4.87
C ALA A 882 -4.76 -22.00 4.69
N SER A 883 -4.69 -20.69 4.42
CA SER A 883 -3.43 -19.94 4.30
C SER A 883 -2.64 -19.94 5.61
N SER A 884 -3.32 -19.75 6.75
CA SER A 884 -2.71 -19.88 8.08
C SER A 884 -2.11 -21.27 8.30
N MET A 885 -2.83 -22.34 7.92
CA MET A 885 -2.31 -23.70 8.03
C MET A 885 -1.06 -23.92 7.17
N ILE A 886 -1.08 -23.44 5.92
CA ILE A 886 0.06 -23.53 5.00
C ILE A 886 1.24 -22.72 5.54
N TRP A 887 1.00 -21.48 5.96
CA TRP A 887 2.02 -20.62 6.56
C TRP A 887 2.69 -21.29 7.76
N ASN A 888 1.90 -21.70 8.75
CA ASN A 888 2.42 -22.30 9.99
C ASN A 888 3.19 -23.59 9.73
N LYS A 889 2.75 -24.42 8.78
CA LYS A 889 3.39 -25.69 8.46
C LYS A 889 4.67 -25.51 7.62
N ASN A 890 4.65 -24.60 6.65
CA ASN A 890 5.64 -24.58 5.58
C ASN A 890 6.58 -23.36 5.61
N PHE A 891 6.16 -22.21 6.14
CA PHE A 891 6.88 -20.96 5.93
C PHE A 891 7.20 -20.18 7.22
N LYS A 892 6.47 -20.40 8.32
CA LYS A 892 6.71 -19.68 9.59
C LYS A 892 8.15 -19.80 10.11
N ASN A 893 8.75 -20.99 10.03
CA ASN A 893 10.14 -21.17 10.47
C ASN A 893 11.15 -20.54 9.50
N ASP A 894 10.89 -20.65 8.20
CA ASP A 894 11.73 -20.13 7.12
C ASP A 894 10.86 -19.67 5.94
N PRO A 895 10.61 -18.35 5.80
CA PRO A 895 9.75 -17.80 4.76
C PRO A 895 10.42 -17.84 3.39
N PHE A 896 11.71 -18.16 3.33
CA PHE A 896 12.45 -18.28 2.08
C PHE A 896 12.69 -19.74 1.70
N ASN A 897 11.97 -20.69 2.33
CA ASN A 897 12.18 -22.10 2.10
C ASN A 897 11.81 -22.52 0.67
N HIS A 898 12.83 -22.75 -0.15
CA HIS A 898 12.68 -23.06 -1.57
C HIS A 898 11.93 -24.38 -1.84
N GLU A 899 12.12 -25.41 -1.01
CA GLU A 899 11.47 -26.71 -1.22
C GLU A 899 9.97 -26.65 -0.90
N ASN A 900 9.59 -25.88 0.13
CA ASN A 900 8.19 -25.59 0.40
C ASN A 900 7.58 -24.66 -0.66
N GLY A 901 8.35 -23.69 -1.15
CA GLY A 901 7.95 -22.86 -2.30
C GLY A 901 7.67 -23.68 -3.56
N LYS A 902 8.52 -24.66 -3.90
CA LYS A 902 8.28 -25.61 -5.01
C LYS A 902 6.98 -26.40 -4.84
N LYS A 903 6.72 -26.96 -3.66
CA LYS A 903 5.48 -27.69 -3.37
C LYS A 903 4.26 -26.78 -3.51
N TRP A 904 4.35 -25.55 -3.05
CA TRP A 904 3.25 -24.60 -3.19
C TRP A 904 3.05 -24.15 -4.64
N ALA A 905 4.12 -23.98 -5.41
CA ALA A 905 4.03 -23.73 -6.85
C ALA A 905 3.42 -24.91 -7.62
N GLU A 906 3.68 -26.15 -7.19
CA GLU A 906 3.01 -27.34 -7.72
C GLU A 906 1.50 -27.29 -7.46
N VAL A 907 1.06 -26.95 -6.24
CA VAL A 907 -0.37 -26.78 -5.92
C VAL A 907 -1.01 -25.73 -6.81
N GLN A 908 -0.39 -24.54 -6.93
CA GLN A 908 -0.86 -23.46 -7.80
C GLN A 908 -0.89 -23.87 -9.28
N SER A 909 0.02 -24.75 -9.72
CA SER A 909 0.11 -25.15 -11.14
C SER A 909 -1.12 -25.88 -11.66
N TYR A 910 -1.88 -26.51 -10.75
CA TYR A 910 -3.12 -27.17 -11.11
C TYR A 910 -4.29 -26.21 -11.31
N GLY A 911 -4.23 -24.96 -10.83
CA GLY A 911 -5.39 -24.06 -10.81
C GLY A 911 -6.63 -24.79 -10.26
N GLY A 912 -7.68 -24.89 -11.09
CA GLY A 912 -8.92 -25.66 -10.82
C GLY A 912 -8.93 -27.13 -11.29
N GLU A 913 -7.85 -27.68 -11.84
CA GLU A 913 -7.78 -29.05 -12.42
C GLU A 913 -7.90 -30.17 -11.40
N LEU A 914 -7.77 -29.88 -10.10
CA LEU A 914 -7.99 -30.85 -9.03
C LEU A 914 -9.09 -30.36 -8.08
N PRO A 915 -9.81 -31.27 -7.40
CA PRO A 915 -10.74 -30.89 -6.34
C PRO A 915 -10.06 -30.06 -5.25
N SER A 916 -10.77 -29.08 -4.69
CA SER A 916 -10.30 -28.15 -3.66
C SER A 916 -9.65 -28.85 -2.46
N GLY A 917 -10.33 -29.88 -1.93
CA GLY A 917 -9.78 -30.72 -0.85
C GLY A 917 -8.44 -31.36 -1.21
N LYS A 918 -8.31 -31.89 -2.44
CA LYS A 918 -7.07 -32.51 -2.93
C LYS A 918 -5.92 -31.51 -3.07
N LEU A 919 -6.19 -30.29 -3.54
CA LEU A 919 -5.20 -29.21 -3.59
C LEU A 919 -4.66 -28.88 -2.19
N LEU A 920 -5.56 -28.73 -1.22
CA LEU A 920 -5.18 -28.50 0.18
C LEU A 920 -4.46 -29.72 0.77
N SER A 921 -4.83 -30.94 0.40
CA SER A 921 -4.13 -32.17 0.81
C SER A 921 -2.68 -32.23 0.31
N ILE A 922 -2.40 -31.76 -0.90
CA ILE A 922 -1.02 -31.68 -1.42
C ILE A 922 -0.19 -30.72 -0.57
N ALA A 923 -0.74 -29.57 -0.18
CA ALA A 923 -0.04 -28.61 0.68
C ALA A 923 0.08 -29.08 2.15
N LEU A 924 -1.03 -29.53 2.72
CA LEU A 924 -1.20 -29.77 4.16
C LEU A 924 -1.01 -31.24 4.56
N GLY A 925 -0.97 -32.17 3.62
CA GLY A 925 -0.89 -33.61 3.87
C GLY A 925 -2.22 -34.23 4.32
N LYS A 926 -3.29 -33.44 4.37
CA LYS A 926 -4.67 -33.86 4.64
C LYS A 926 -5.66 -32.86 4.06
N GLU A 927 -6.88 -33.30 3.78
CA GLU A 927 -7.99 -32.39 3.47
C GLU A 927 -8.49 -31.77 4.79
N PRO A 928 -8.50 -30.43 4.94
CA PRO A 928 -8.99 -29.81 6.16
C PRO A 928 -10.52 -29.82 6.22
N ASP A 929 -11.07 -30.12 7.38
CA ASP A 929 -12.51 -30.00 7.64
C ASP A 929 -12.87 -28.66 8.32
N ALA A 930 -14.16 -28.44 8.58
CA ALA A 930 -14.65 -27.24 9.25
C ALA A 930 -13.95 -26.98 10.61
N LYS A 931 -13.67 -28.03 11.41
CA LYS A 931 -13.04 -27.89 12.72
C LYS A 931 -11.56 -27.54 12.59
N ASP A 932 -10.87 -28.16 11.65
CA ASP A 932 -9.48 -27.84 11.34
C ASP A 932 -9.32 -26.36 10.96
N LEU A 933 -10.21 -25.86 10.10
CA LEU A 933 -10.19 -24.46 9.65
C LEU A 933 -10.53 -23.48 10.78
N SER A 934 -11.57 -23.74 11.59
CA SER A 934 -11.91 -22.88 12.73
C SER A 934 -10.75 -22.84 13.75
N LYS A 935 -10.16 -24.01 14.03
CA LYS A 935 -8.98 -24.11 14.92
C LYS A 935 -7.79 -23.34 14.37
N ALA A 936 -7.52 -23.39 13.06
CA ALA A 936 -6.39 -22.70 12.46
C ALA A 936 -6.45 -21.18 12.61
N LEU A 937 -7.65 -20.58 12.54
CA LEU A 937 -7.84 -19.15 12.79
C LEU A 937 -7.62 -18.81 14.27
N HIS A 938 -8.12 -19.64 15.18
CA HIS A 938 -7.93 -19.43 16.61
C HIS A 938 -6.47 -19.63 17.07
N ASP A 939 -5.77 -20.63 16.53
CA ASP A 939 -4.35 -20.86 16.84
C ASP A 939 -3.49 -19.70 16.32
N ASN A 940 -3.86 -19.10 15.18
CA ASN A 940 -3.23 -17.89 14.67
C ASN A 940 -3.49 -16.68 15.58
N TYR A 941 -4.74 -16.47 16.01
CA TYR A 941 -5.10 -15.45 17.00
C TYR A 941 -4.28 -15.60 18.29
N SER A 942 -4.24 -16.81 18.84
CA SER A 942 -3.51 -17.12 20.07
C SER A 942 -2.01 -16.85 19.94
N SER A 943 -1.41 -17.18 18.79
CA SER A 943 -0.01 -16.88 18.49
C SER A 943 0.26 -15.38 18.47
N ASN A 944 -0.63 -14.61 17.83
CA ASN A 944 -0.52 -13.16 17.72
C ASN A 944 -0.75 -12.45 19.06
N ASN A 945 -1.68 -12.93 19.88
CA ASN A 945 -1.88 -12.42 21.23
C ASN A 945 -0.67 -12.65 22.12
N LYS A 946 0.02 -13.79 21.99
CA LYS A 946 1.27 -14.01 22.73
C LYS A 946 2.33 -12.98 22.36
N LEU A 947 2.44 -12.61 21.08
CA LEU A 947 3.35 -11.54 20.63
C LEU A 947 2.95 -10.18 21.20
N LEU A 948 1.65 -9.89 21.31
CA LEU A 948 1.16 -8.69 21.97
C LEU A 948 1.53 -8.64 23.45
N GLU A 949 1.40 -9.76 24.17
CA GLU A 949 1.78 -9.87 25.58
C GLU A 949 3.30 -9.70 25.76
N GLU A 950 4.10 -10.27 24.87
CA GLU A 950 5.57 -10.09 24.87
C GLU A 950 5.92 -8.61 24.65
N TYR A 951 5.36 -7.98 23.62
CA TYR A 951 5.56 -6.54 23.35
C TYR A 951 5.09 -5.64 24.49
N ALA A 952 4.02 -5.99 25.21
CA ALA A 952 3.49 -5.18 26.30
C ALA A 952 4.32 -5.28 27.61
N ASN A 953 5.16 -6.31 27.74
CA ASN A 953 6.00 -6.54 28.92
C ASN A 953 7.41 -5.94 28.79
N GLU A 954 7.82 -5.60 27.56
CA GLU A 954 9.06 -4.85 27.24
C GLU A 954 8.82 -3.34 27.32
#